data_AF-A0A317IJY2-F1
#
_entry.id   AF-A0A317IJY2-F1
#
_cell.length_a   1.000
_cell.length_b   1.000
_cell.length_c   1.000
_cell.angle_alpha   90.00
_cell.angle_beta   90.00
_cell.angle_gamma   90.00
#
_symmetry.space_group_name_H-M   'P 1'
#
loop_
_entity.id
_entity.type
_entity.pdbx_description
1 polymer ?
#
loop_
_entity_poly.entity_id
_entity_poly.type
_entity_poly.pdbx_seq_one_letter_code
_entity_poly.pdbx_strand_id
1 'polypeptide(L)'
;MIKSIVSKLYKHGAGVSNATTDNSQIQASSELANSGLFDQDFYSIQVAETLTGWDAAILHYLQTGAKQYLDPHPLFDSAYYVETNDDIDFAAINPLLHFLRQGWKEGRNPHPLLDVRFYLQKYKDVEQLGIDPLSHYLFAGAKEGRDPSPFFSSAFYLKQLNAEELNPLVHFVVCGAHQGLLPHPQFTRLYRVKSVKEGKAANQSSAVHIAKFESLHQTQEKKNRRQTQSFAASVEILDSSKLFDDQFVRLQTGMQEISRIEAVIGYLTGAFAARPEPHFLFDTQFYMENNQDIDFEKSNPFIHFLTVGWKELRNPHPLFDIDFYLKQCPDVQKARLNPLQHFMLSGARERRNPCRAFDSNYYLKEIVSSEKDEPVNPLLHFLTKGAKAKLMPHPLFELIYQIMDAGVSSRAGEPSQSPAKIGLKSEAVLEKRFSPAEIESLFQIYEGQLFDHEFYLAQLGREDLNWLDCVTRYIECWSKEEFDPHPLFDTAFYVKSNADVDFRENNPLLHFCLDGWAQGRNPHPLFDIEYYRMRNRDVRVSKRNPVIHFMQLGGLERRVFSPLFDYLQYEKLVRKTTLRQFFREHSFTSKKSSYCFNFKATDIETSRLKRPANLLVHFLTSGAAMGLSPSPNFGQFFELKPRVMKAGNDFWKVEPKSAETILASPGTFASIARRLVDAKLSREEYFKLAKLMNCLTLRKSEKGFLEGTATIFLATHEASRTGAPLLLLQMIREFAAHGWECVVLIDKEGAVEDEFARYAHVINFRGVATRYSDCQMYLDILFNILKFPKPKLCLLNSLETGRFAKPFANHGIKIITFVHEMADAYPVPYLKDIFQKSQLVVFPAKCVQELSKTRSKMPSLPDMIIPSALLDDDFGAYDRSEAYAQIRKEIGASDHSQLVLACGSPDMRKGIDIFVSVAQMILKNLPAEREVHFVWIGAGQMLPHTPLYYARWQIRQAGLAARVHLLPPRKNLVPAFRGSDLFVLTSRQDPFPCV
;
A
#
# COMPACT_ATOMS: atom_id res chain seq x y z
N MET A 1 12.67 -51.32 6.83
CA MET A 1 11.23 -50.98 6.73
C MET A 1 10.99 -49.48 6.61
N ILE A 2 11.50 -48.64 7.52
CA ILE A 2 11.38 -47.16 7.45
C ILE A 2 12.03 -46.56 6.18
N LYS A 3 13.21 -47.04 5.75
CA LYS A 3 13.80 -46.65 4.44
C LYS A 3 12.95 -47.02 3.21
N SER A 4 12.08 -48.03 3.33
CA SER A 4 11.16 -48.45 2.25
C SER A 4 9.84 -47.66 2.24
N ILE A 5 9.47 -47.05 3.36
CA ILE A 5 8.27 -46.20 3.50
C ILE A 5 8.55 -44.80 2.93
N VAL A 6 9.76 -44.26 3.16
CA VAL A 6 10.17 -42.94 2.64
C VAL A 6 10.28 -42.93 1.11
N SER A 7 10.76 -44.02 0.50
CA SER A 7 10.84 -44.15 -0.97
C SER A 7 9.46 -44.30 -1.65
N LYS A 8 8.41 -44.73 -0.92
CA LYS A 8 7.06 -44.92 -1.46
C LYS A 8 6.18 -43.66 -1.37
N LEU A 9 6.47 -42.73 -0.47
CA LEU A 9 5.69 -41.49 -0.30
C LEU A 9 5.99 -40.42 -1.36
N TYR A 10 7.11 -40.52 -2.09
CA TYR A 10 7.48 -39.58 -3.15
C TYR A 10 6.90 -39.89 -4.54
N LYS A 11 6.03 -40.91 -4.67
CA LYS A 11 5.56 -41.35 -6.00
C LYS A 11 4.16 -40.92 -6.43
N HIS A 12 3.34 -40.22 -5.66
CA HIS A 12 1.99 -39.83 -6.12
C HIS A 12 1.57 -38.40 -5.71
N GLY A 13 1.44 -37.52 -6.71
CA GLY A 13 0.73 -36.22 -6.67
C GLY A 13 1.66 -35.01 -6.49
N ALA A 14 1.84 -34.07 -7.42
CA ALA A 14 1.02 -33.67 -8.55
C ALA A 14 1.89 -33.24 -9.75
N GLY A 15 1.36 -33.43 -10.96
CA GLY A 15 2.00 -33.05 -12.21
C GLY A 15 2.29 -31.56 -12.30
N VAL A 16 3.58 -31.23 -12.26
CA VAL A 16 4.17 -30.13 -13.00
C VAL A 16 5.22 -30.77 -13.91
N SER A 17 5.24 -30.34 -15.16
CA SER A 17 6.10 -30.81 -16.24
C SER A 17 7.56 -31.02 -15.82
N ASN A 18 8.09 -32.18 -16.22
CA ASN A 18 9.48 -32.64 -16.17
C ASN A 18 10.57 -31.55 -16.01
N ALA A 19 11.22 -31.54 -14.85
CA ALA A 19 12.64 -31.22 -14.73
C ALA A 19 13.24 -32.11 -13.63
N THR A 20 14.29 -32.84 -14.00
CA THR A 20 15.11 -33.70 -13.14
C THR A 20 15.55 -32.98 -11.87
N THR A 21 14.91 -33.24 -10.73
CA THR A 21 15.35 -32.70 -9.44
C THR A 21 16.42 -33.62 -8.86
N ASP A 22 17.59 -33.05 -8.67
CA ASP A 22 18.86 -33.72 -8.37
C ASP A 22 18.88 -34.28 -6.93
N ASN A 23 19.38 -35.51 -6.74
CA ASN A 23 19.42 -36.20 -5.43
C ASN A 23 20.16 -35.38 -4.34
N SER A 24 21.05 -34.48 -4.77
CA SER A 24 21.80 -33.54 -3.95
C SER A 24 20.91 -32.53 -3.20
N GLN A 25 19.82 -32.09 -3.82
CA GLN A 25 18.95 -31.04 -3.29
C GLN A 25 18.00 -31.57 -2.21
N ILE A 26 17.52 -32.82 -2.34
CA ILE A 26 16.70 -33.50 -1.34
C ILE A 26 17.51 -33.72 -0.04
N GLN A 27 18.77 -34.11 -0.18
CA GLN A 27 19.67 -34.30 0.96
C GLN A 27 19.98 -32.96 1.66
N ALA A 28 20.28 -31.91 0.90
CA ALA A 28 20.51 -30.56 1.41
C ALA A 28 19.29 -29.99 2.19
N SER A 29 18.08 -30.16 1.66
CA SER A 29 16.85 -29.73 2.35
C SER A 29 16.64 -30.46 3.67
N SER A 30 16.91 -31.77 3.71
CA SER A 30 16.79 -32.56 4.93
C SER A 30 17.82 -32.17 5.98
N GLU A 31 19.06 -31.84 5.58
CA GLU A 31 20.11 -31.40 6.51
C GLU A 31 19.77 -30.05 7.15
N LEU A 32 19.28 -29.07 6.37
CA LEU A 32 18.83 -27.79 6.91
C LEU A 32 17.64 -27.94 7.84
N ALA A 33 16.62 -28.72 7.45
CA ALA A 33 15.42 -28.95 8.27
C ALA A 33 15.75 -29.57 9.64
N ASN A 34 16.72 -30.48 9.70
CA ASN A 34 17.11 -31.17 10.94
C ASN A 34 18.16 -30.42 11.77
N SER A 35 18.79 -29.37 11.23
CA SER A 35 19.85 -28.63 11.91
C SER A 35 19.35 -27.74 13.04
N GLY A 36 18.10 -27.27 12.97
CA GLY A 36 17.59 -26.23 13.88
C GLY A 36 18.17 -24.83 13.65
N LEU A 37 19.01 -24.65 12.62
CA LEU A 37 19.67 -23.39 12.26
C LEU A 37 19.00 -22.68 11.08
N PHE A 38 17.76 -23.09 10.76
CA PHE A 38 16.90 -22.43 9.78
C PHE A 38 15.58 -22.07 10.45
N ASP A 39 15.34 -20.77 10.66
CA ASP A 39 14.08 -20.25 11.18
C ASP A 39 13.23 -19.75 10.01
N GLN A 40 12.23 -20.55 9.62
CA GLN A 40 11.32 -20.23 8.52
C GLN A 40 10.70 -18.83 8.68
N ASP A 41 10.28 -18.45 9.89
CA ASP A 41 9.55 -17.21 10.10
C ASP A 41 10.50 -16.01 10.00
N PHE A 42 11.72 -16.11 10.55
CA PHE A 42 12.76 -15.09 10.41
C PHE A 42 13.22 -14.94 8.95
N TYR A 43 13.38 -16.07 8.26
CA TYR A 43 13.78 -16.08 6.87
C TYR A 43 12.70 -15.50 5.95
N SER A 44 11.42 -15.87 6.16
CA SER A 44 10.30 -15.41 5.32
C SER A 44 10.04 -13.90 5.45
N ILE A 45 10.44 -13.26 6.55
CA ILE A 45 10.33 -11.80 6.73
C ILE A 45 11.31 -11.05 5.82
N GLN A 46 12.43 -11.68 5.45
CA GLN A 46 13.45 -11.08 4.60
C GLN A 46 13.13 -11.22 3.10
N VAL A 47 12.11 -12.02 2.76
CA VAL A 47 11.72 -12.32 1.37
C VAL A 47 10.49 -11.51 0.99
N ALA A 48 10.52 -10.84 -0.17
CA ALA A 48 9.42 -10.00 -0.66
C ALA A 48 8.20 -10.81 -1.18
N GLU A 49 8.39 -12.10 -1.44
CA GLU A 49 7.38 -13.03 -1.95
C GLU A 49 6.69 -13.81 -0.82
N THR A 50 5.42 -14.21 -1.03
CA THR A 50 4.69 -15.01 -0.03
C THR A 50 5.08 -16.48 -0.12
N LEU A 51 6.04 -16.90 0.70
CA LEU A 51 6.43 -18.31 0.84
C LEU A 51 5.43 -19.04 1.75
N THR A 52 4.76 -20.08 1.22
CA THR A 52 3.78 -20.86 1.98
C THR A 52 4.36 -22.22 2.39
N GLY A 53 4.65 -22.35 3.69
CA GLY A 53 5.13 -23.60 4.29
C GLY A 53 6.65 -23.77 4.32
N TRP A 54 7.08 -24.73 5.15
CA TRP A 54 8.48 -24.99 5.50
C TRP A 54 9.32 -25.40 4.28
N ASP A 55 8.78 -26.27 3.42
CA ASP A 55 9.47 -26.76 2.22
C ASP A 55 9.73 -25.64 1.21
N ALA A 56 8.78 -24.73 1.02
CA ALA A 56 8.93 -23.59 0.14
C ALA A 56 10.04 -22.64 0.62
N ALA A 57 10.13 -22.42 1.94
CA ALA A 57 11.15 -21.56 2.53
C ALA A 57 12.56 -22.15 2.44
N ILE A 58 12.73 -23.45 2.73
CA ILE A 58 14.02 -24.13 2.60
C ILE A 58 14.46 -24.18 1.14
N LEU A 59 13.56 -24.53 0.22
CA LEU A 59 13.87 -24.57 -1.21
C LEU A 59 14.25 -23.17 -1.71
N HIS A 60 13.52 -22.14 -1.31
CA HIS A 60 13.86 -20.76 -1.65
C HIS A 60 15.22 -20.34 -1.08
N TYR A 61 15.55 -20.72 0.16
CA TYR A 61 16.87 -20.44 0.74
C TYR A 61 18.01 -21.12 -0.01
N LEU A 62 17.85 -22.40 -0.35
CA LEU A 62 18.85 -23.18 -1.08
C LEU A 62 19.09 -22.66 -2.50
N GLN A 63 18.05 -22.19 -3.18
CA GLN A 63 18.12 -21.77 -4.57
C GLN A 63 18.50 -20.29 -4.74
N THR A 64 17.96 -19.44 -3.85
CA THR A 64 17.92 -17.99 -4.04
C THR A 64 18.42 -17.25 -2.80
N GLY A 65 17.92 -17.59 -1.61
CA GLY A 65 18.18 -16.85 -0.38
C GLY A 65 19.63 -16.70 0.02
N ALA A 66 20.37 -17.80 0.00
CA ALA A 66 21.79 -17.79 0.33
C ALA A 66 22.61 -16.89 -0.61
N LYS A 67 22.26 -16.87 -1.91
CA LYS A 67 22.92 -16.01 -2.91
C LYS A 67 22.60 -14.53 -2.72
N GLN A 68 21.49 -14.24 -2.07
CA GLN A 68 21.07 -12.89 -1.70
C GLN A 68 21.58 -12.47 -0.31
N TYR A 69 22.43 -13.28 0.31
CA TYR A 69 22.93 -13.08 1.69
C TYR A 69 21.81 -12.95 2.73
N LEU A 70 20.65 -13.56 2.46
CA LEU A 70 19.57 -13.59 3.44
C LEU A 70 19.93 -14.53 4.58
N ASP A 71 19.58 -14.13 5.80
CA ASP A 71 19.98 -14.84 7.00
C ASP A 71 18.98 -15.97 7.29
N PRO A 72 19.41 -17.24 7.32
CA PRO A 72 18.53 -18.37 7.62
C PRO A 72 18.08 -18.38 9.08
N HIS A 73 18.82 -17.71 9.98
CA HIS A 73 18.54 -17.67 11.41
C HIS A 73 19.18 -16.41 12.04
N PRO A 74 18.61 -15.81 13.10
CA PRO A 74 19.17 -14.61 13.76
C PRO A 74 20.61 -14.73 14.29
N LEU A 75 21.12 -15.96 14.42
CA LEU A 75 22.48 -16.23 14.91
C LEU A 75 23.40 -16.78 13.81
N PHE A 76 22.97 -16.70 12.55
CA PHE A 76 23.76 -17.04 11.39
C PHE A 76 23.69 -15.88 10.40
N ASP A 77 24.77 -15.10 10.35
CA ASP A 77 24.89 -13.93 9.46
C ASP A 77 25.53 -14.41 8.15
N SER A 78 24.69 -14.58 7.12
CA SER A 78 25.10 -15.11 5.81
C SER A 78 26.15 -14.21 5.15
N ALA A 79 26.01 -12.88 5.28
CA ALA A 79 26.96 -11.92 4.73
C ALA A 79 28.30 -12.00 5.45
N TYR A 80 28.32 -11.95 6.78
CA TYR A 80 29.53 -12.11 7.58
C TYR A 80 30.23 -13.45 7.31
N TYR A 81 29.47 -14.53 7.22
CA TYR A 81 30.03 -15.86 6.97
C TYR A 81 30.66 -15.97 5.59
N VAL A 82 30.10 -15.33 4.56
CA VAL A 82 30.73 -15.31 3.23
C VAL A 82 31.96 -14.39 3.23
N GLU A 83 31.85 -13.18 3.78
CA GLU A 83 32.93 -12.19 3.79
C GLU A 83 34.18 -12.64 4.58
N THR A 84 34.00 -13.40 5.65
CA THR A 84 35.11 -13.84 6.50
C THR A 84 35.81 -15.10 6.01
N ASN A 85 35.28 -15.73 4.97
CA ASN A 85 35.71 -17.02 4.44
C ASN A 85 35.90 -16.92 2.90
N ASP A 86 36.73 -15.99 2.47
CA ASP A 86 37.01 -15.66 1.05
C ASP A 86 37.71 -16.78 0.28
N ASP A 87 38.23 -17.78 0.98
CA ASP A 87 38.83 -18.99 0.45
C ASP A 87 37.80 -20.02 -0.08
N ILE A 88 36.50 -19.77 0.11
CA ILE A 88 35.41 -20.65 -0.30
C ILE A 88 34.58 -19.99 -1.41
N ASP A 89 34.33 -20.73 -2.49
CA ASP A 89 33.42 -20.30 -3.55
C ASP A 89 31.94 -20.51 -3.16
N PHE A 90 31.35 -19.49 -2.53
CA PHE A 90 29.93 -19.48 -2.16
C PHE A 90 28.97 -19.22 -3.33
N ALA A 91 29.48 -19.02 -4.57
CA ALA A 91 28.62 -19.05 -5.75
C ALA A 91 28.12 -20.48 -6.03
N ALA A 92 28.92 -21.49 -5.66
CA ALA A 92 28.60 -22.90 -5.81
C ALA A 92 28.16 -23.58 -4.49
N ILE A 93 28.57 -23.05 -3.34
CA ILE A 93 28.36 -23.68 -2.03
C ILE A 93 27.42 -22.83 -1.16
N ASN A 94 26.38 -23.45 -0.57
CA ASN A 94 25.49 -22.76 0.37
C ASN A 94 26.20 -22.54 1.73
N PRO A 95 26.17 -21.32 2.30
CA PRO A 95 26.96 -20.95 3.48
C PRO A 95 26.53 -21.71 4.75
N LEU A 96 25.23 -21.91 4.99
CA LEU A 96 24.77 -22.66 6.15
C LEU A 96 25.10 -24.15 6.03
N LEU A 97 24.96 -24.74 4.83
CA LEU A 97 25.39 -26.13 4.60
C LEU A 97 26.90 -26.31 4.75
N HIS A 98 27.70 -25.33 4.29
CA HIS A 98 29.14 -25.34 4.50
C HIS A 98 29.46 -25.34 6.00
N PHE A 99 28.84 -24.42 6.75
CA PHE A 99 29.03 -24.33 8.20
C PHE A 99 28.74 -25.65 8.89
N LEU A 100 27.56 -26.24 8.63
CA LEU A 100 27.11 -27.51 9.24
C LEU A 100 28.06 -28.69 8.95
N ARG A 101 28.57 -28.78 7.72
CA ARG A 101 29.38 -29.92 7.29
C ARG A 101 30.84 -29.81 7.72
N GLN A 102 31.41 -28.62 7.60
CA GLN A 102 32.87 -28.40 7.66
C GLN A 102 33.24 -27.14 8.45
N GLY A 103 32.52 -26.04 8.26
CA GLY A 103 32.96 -24.73 8.75
C GLY A 103 33.16 -24.61 10.26
N TRP A 104 32.29 -25.21 11.08
CA TRP A 104 32.50 -25.17 12.54
C TRP A 104 33.70 -26.03 12.99
N LYS A 105 34.03 -27.11 12.25
CA LYS A 105 35.21 -27.96 12.55
C LYS A 105 36.52 -27.24 12.23
N GLU A 106 36.48 -26.33 11.26
CA GLU A 106 37.59 -25.44 10.89
C GLU A 106 37.71 -24.22 11.84
N GLY A 107 36.76 -24.09 12.77
CA GLY A 107 36.70 -22.99 13.72
C GLY A 107 36.22 -21.67 13.10
N ARG A 108 35.42 -21.72 12.02
CA ARG A 108 34.83 -20.54 11.37
C ARG A 108 33.60 -20.07 12.14
N ASN A 109 33.52 -18.77 12.37
CA ASN A 109 32.44 -18.18 13.18
C ASN A 109 31.20 -17.92 12.32
N PRO A 110 30.00 -18.37 12.71
CA PRO A 110 28.75 -18.11 11.98
C PRO A 110 28.19 -16.70 12.22
N HIS A 111 28.67 -16.00 13.25
CA HIS A 111 28.20 -14.68 13.65
C HIS A 111 29.29 -13.94 14.45
N PRO A 112 29.44 -12.60 14.37
CA PRO A 112 30.48 -11.84 15.10
C PRO A 112 30.50 -12.02 16.62
N LEU A 113 29.33 -12.35 17.21
CA LEU A 113 29.15 -12.55 18.65
C LEU A 113 29.17 -14.02 19.09
N LEU A 114 29.42 -14.95 18.16
CA LEU A 114 29.60 -16.37 18.45
C LEU A 114 30.96 -16.83 17.95
N ASP A 115 31.85 -17.18 18.88
CA ASP A 115 33.23 -17.54 18.59
C ASP A 115 33.43 -19.04 18.80
N VAL A 116 33.51 -19.78 17.70
CA VAL A 116 33.56 -21.25 17.68
C VAL A 116 34.81 -21.77 18.38
N ARG A 117 35.97 -21.15 18.15
CA ARG A 117 37.24 -21.58 18.75
C ARG A 117 37.24 -21.32 20.25
N PHE A 118 36.79 -20.14 20.67
CA PHE A 118 36.62 -19.82 22.08
C PHE A 118 35.65 -20.78 22.76
N TYR A 119 34.51 -21.06 22.13
CA TYR A 119 33.47 -21.89 22.72
C TYR A 119 33.96 -23.33 22.96
N LEU A 120 34.61 -23.94 21.96
CA LEU A 120 35.17 -25.30 22.10
C LEU A 120 36.37 -25.36 23.06
N GLN A 121 37.20 -24.32 23.11
CA GLN A 121 38.31 -24.25 24.06
C GLN A 121 37.83 -24.08 25.51
N LYS A 122 36.79 -23.26 25.72
CA LYS A 122 36.22 -22.99 27.05
C LYS A 122 35.34 -24.13 27.54
N TYR A 123 34.62 -24.81 26.65
CA TYR A 123 33.66 -25.86 26.94
C TYR A 123 34.10 -27.19 26.35
N LYS A 124 35.04 -27.85 27.04
CA LYS A 124 35.68 -29.10 26.59
C LYS A 124 34.72 -30.29 26.47
N ASP A 125 33.62 -30.26 27.19
CA ASP A 125 32.52 -31.23 27.04
C ASP A 125 31.86 -31.15 25.66
N VAL A 126 31.68 -29.94 25.11
CA VAL A 126 31.12 -29.74 23.76
C VAL A 126 32.09 -30.21 22.69
N GLU A 127 33.38 -29.94 22.87
CA GLU A 127 34.45 -30.43 21.98
C GLU A 127 34.50 -31.97 21.95
N GLN A 128 34.37 -32.63 23.10
CA GLN A 128 34.35 -34.09 23.20
C GLN A 128 33.08 -34.71 22.59
N LEU A 129 31.94 -34.02 22.71
CA LEU A 129 30.68 -34.45 22.09
C LEU A 129 30.66 -34.28 20.57
N GLY A 130 31.56 -33.46 20.01
CA GLY A 130 31.64 -33.22 18.57
C GLY A 130 30.38 -32.56 17.99
N ILE A 131 29.69 -31.75 18.79
CA ILE A 131 28.48 -31.00 18.39
C ILE A 131 28.89 -29.59 17.98
N ASP A 132 28.24 -29.03 16.95
CA ASP A 132 28.56 -27.67 16.52
C ASP A 132 28.18 -26.63 17.62
N PRO A 133 29.04 -25.63 17.87
CA PRO A 133 28.82 -24.67 18.95
C PRO A 133 27.55 -23.83 18.85
N LEU A 134 27.07 -23.54 17.63
CA LEU A 134 25.88 -22.71 17.44
C LEU A 134 24.61 -23.48 17.83
N SER A 135 24.47 -24.73 17.37
CA SER A 135 23.37 -25.60 17.79
C SER A 135 23.44 -25.91 19.29
N HIS A 136 24.62 -26.23 19.82
CA HIS A 136 24.78 -26.47 21.26
C HIS A 136 24.33 -25.25 22.08
N TYR A 137 24.77 -24.05 21.70
CA TYR A 137 24.40 -22.83 22.38
C TYR A 137 22.89 -22.56 22.34
N LEU A 138 22.25 -22.80 21.20
CA LEU A 138 20.80 -22.61 21.02
C LEU A 138 19.97 -23.57 21.89
N PHE A 139 20.34 -24.85 21.93
CA PHE A 139 19.52 -25.88 22.57
C PHE A 139 19.83 -26.09 24.06
N ALA A 140 21.08 -25.85 24.48
CA ALA A 140 21.54 -26.12 25.85
C ALA A 140 22.36 -24.96 26.45
N GLY A 141 23.37 -24.48 25.72
CA GLY A 141 24.37 -23.56 26.26
C GLY A 141 23.82 -22.24 26.81
N ALA A 142 22.78 -21.66 26.17
CA ALA A 142 22.12 -20.46 26.68
C ALA A 142 21.43 -20.69 28.04
N LYS A 143 20.76 -21.83 28.22
CA LYS A 143 20.08 -22.20 29.48
C LYS A 143 21.08 -22.52 30.58
N GLU A 144 22.22 -23.06 30.21
CA GLU A 144 23.34 -23.33 31.11
C GLU A 144 24.15 -22.07 31.46
N GLY A 145 23.75 -20.90 30.94
CA GLY A 145 24.42 -19.62 31.19
C GLY A 145 25.81 -19.54 30.56
N ARG A 146 26.12 -20.36 29.55
CA ARG A 146 27.40 -20.34 28.85
C ARG A 146 27.55 -19.06 28.05
N ASP A 147 28.79 -18.61 27.88
CA ASP A 147 29.13 -17.42 27.11
C ASP A 147 29.48 -17.82 25.67
N PRO A 148 28.82 -17.27 24.64
CA PRO A 148 29.04 -17.66 23.24
C PRO A 148 30.33 -17.06 22.66
N SER A 149 30.88 -16.01 23.28
CA SER A 149 32.14 -15.38 22.87
C SER A 149 32.77 -14.60 24.03
N PRO A 150 34.04 -14.15 23.92
CA PRO A 150 34.65 -13.24 24.89
C PRO A 150 33.94 -11.89 25.03
N PHE A 151 33.04 -11.56 24.09
CA PHE A 151 32.37 -10.27 23.99
C PHE A 151 30.90 -10.34 24.43
N PHE A 152 30.45 -11.50 24.91
CA PHE A 152 29.06 -11.68 25.33
C PHE A 152 29.03 -12.49 26.64
N SER A 153 28.48 -11.89 27.70
CA SER A 153 28.24 -12.57 28.97
C SER A 153 26.76 -12.82 29.17
N SER A 154 26.37 -14.09 29.12
CA SER A 154 24.97 -14.51 29.25
C SER A 154 24.41 -14.14 30.62
N ALA A 155 25.17 -14.36 31.69
CA ALA A 155 24.76 -14.01 33.05
C ALA A 155 24.59 -12.50 33.26
N PHE A 156 25.51 -11.68 32.75
CA PHE A 156 25.40 -10.22 32.84
C PHE A 156 24.21 -9.69 32.04
N TYR A 157 23.97 -10.26 30.86
CA TYR A 157 22.89 -9.84 29.99
C TYR A 157 21.51 -10.17 30.59
N LEU A 158 21.31 -11.38 31.10
CA LEU A 158 20.06 -11.80 31.75
C LEU A 158 19.77 -10.99 33.02
N LYS A 159 20.82 -10.63 33.78
CA LYS A 159 20.69 -9.77 34.96
C LYS A 159 20.16 -8.37 34.63
N GLN A 160 20.48 -7.82 33.46
CA GLN A 160 19.93 -6.52 33.02
C GLN A 160 18.44 -6.62 32.67
N LEU A 161 17.95 -7.80 32.30
CA LEU A 161 16.58 -8.04 31.86
C LEU A 161 15.63 -8.49 32.98
N ASN A 162 16.16 -8.82 34.17
CA ASN A 162 15.40 -9.55 35.20
C ASN A 162 14.67 -10.79 34.63
N ALA A 163 15.34 -11.52 33.72
CA ALA A 163 14.77 -12.68 33.03
C ALA A 163 15.62 -13.92 33.27
N GLU A 164 14.98 -15.07 33.51
CA GLU A 164 15.67 -16.34 33.81
C GLU A 164 15.51 -17.39 32.70
N GLU A 165 14.47 -17.33 31.85
CA GLU A 165 14.13 -18.39 30.86
C GLU A 165 14.24 -17.91 29.38
N LEU A 166 15.24 -17.09 29.01
CA LEU A 166 15.38 -16.52 27.66
C LEU A 166 16.76 -16.79 27.04
N ASN A 167 16.86 -16.99 25.72
CA ASN A 167 18.16 -17.08 25.05
C ASN A 167 18.77 -15.66 24.94
N PRO A 168 19.85 -15.36 25.65
CA PRO A 168 20.32 -13.99 25.80
C PRO A 168 20.94 -13.44 24.51
N LEU A 169 21.61 -14.29 23.71
CA LEU A 169 22.23 -13.84 22.46
C LEU A 169 21.18 -13.58 21.38
N VAL A 170 20.17 -14.45 21.25
CA VAL A 170 19.05 -14.23 20.33
C VAL A 170 18.31 -12.94 20.69
N HIS A 171 17.99 -12.75 21.97
CA HIS A 171 17.34 -11.53 22.43
C HIS A 171 18.19 -10.29 22.13
N PHE A 172 19.50 -10.35 22.40
CA PHE A 172 20.40 -9.24 22.12
C PHE A 172 20.39 -8.83 20.63
N VAL A 173 20.54 -9.80 19.72
CA VAL A 173 20.57 -9.54 18.28
C VAL A 173 19.22 -9.04 17.76
N VAL A 174 18.11 -9.62 18.22
CA VAL A 174 16.77 -9.30 17.72
C VAL A 174 16.26 -7.95 18.25
N CYS A 175 16.48 -7.63 19.53
CA CYS A 175 15.89 -6.44 20.15
C CYS A 175 16.76 -5.75 21.20
N GLY A 176 17.64 -6.48 21.88
CA GLY A 176 18.43 -5.96 22.99
C GLY A 176 19.43 -4.87 22.63
N ALA A 177 20.11 -5.00 21.49
CA ALA A 177 20.99 -3.96 20.96
C ALA A 177 20.22 -2.65 20.68
N HIS A 178 18.96 -2.77 20.24
CA HIS A 178 18.08 -1.61 20.00
C HIS A 178 17.60 -0.95 21.29
N GLN A 179 17.52 -1.72 22.38
CA GLN A 179 17.14 -1.23 23.71
C GLN A 179 18.34 -0.65 24.50
N GLY A 180 19.54 -0.63 23.91
CA GLY A 180 20.76 -0.12 24.54
C GLY A 180 21.33 -1.04 25.63
N LEU A 181 20.89 -2.30 25.71
CA LEU A 181 21.40 -3.27 26.67
C LEU A 181 22.81 -3.73 26.27
N LEU A 182 23.69 -3.92 27.25
CA LEU A 182 25.09 -4.27 26.99
C LEU A 182 25.28 -5.79 26.98
N PRO A 183 25.92 -6.38 25.96
CA PRO A 183 26.18 -7.82 25.90
C PRO A 183 27.28 -8.23 26.89
N HIS A 184 28.15 -7.31 27.31
CA HIS A 184 29.22 -7.57 28.27
C HIS A 184 29.60 -6.27 29.02
N PRO A 185 29.98 -6.30 30.32
CA PRO A 185 30.31 -5.09 31.09
C PRO A 185 31.46 -4.25 30.51
N GLN A 186 32.38 -4.92 29.82
CA GLN A 186 33.54 -4.31 29.19
C GLN A 186 33.48 -4.34 27.66
N PHE A 187 32.29 -4.54 27.07
CA PHE A 187 32.10 -4.77 25.64
C PHE A 187 32.87 -3.75 24.78
N THR A 188 32.71 -2.44 25.05
CA THR A 188 33.35 -1.36 24.30
C THR A 188 34.88 -1.39 24.36
N ARG A 189 35.45 -1.83 25.49
CA ARG A 189 36.91 -1.93 25.67
C ARG A 189 37.48 -3.19 25.02
N LEU A 190 36.82 -4.33 25.22
CA LEU A 190 37.28 -5.62 24.70
C LEU A 190 37.15 -5.69 23.17
N TYR A 191 36.04 -5.19 22.62
CA TYR A 191 35.79 -5.19 21.19
C TYR A 191 36.80 -4.32 20.42
N ARG A 192 37.11 -3.12 20.96
CA ARG A 192 38.10 -2.19 20.40
C ARG A 192 39.53 -2.73 20.43
N VAL A 193 39.88 -3.57 21.40
CA VAL A 193 41.18 -4.25 21.46
C VAL A 193 41.28 -5.38 20.44
N LYS A 194 40.18 -6.11 20.18
CA LYS A 194 40.12 -7.15 19.13
C LYS A 194 40.27 -6.54 17.73
N SER A 195 39.52 -5.47 17.43
CA SER A 195 39.56 -4.80 16.12
C SER A 195 40.93 -4.21 15.79
N VAL A 196 41.70 -3.79 16.80
CA VAL A 196 43.07 -3.27 16.62
C VAL A 196 44.10 -4.38 16.44
N LYS A 197 43.95 -5.54 17.10
CA LYS A 197 44.89 -6.67 16.99
C LYS A 197 44.74 -7.48 15.70
N GLU A 198 43.55 -7.54 15.12
CA GLU A 198 43.27 -8.37 13.94
C GLU A 198 43.59 -7.66 12.60
N GLY A 199 44.02 -6.39 12.61
CA GLY A 199 44.36 -5.63 11.39
C GLY A 199 43.21 -5.46 10.38
N LYS A 200 42.01 -5.93 10.73
CA LYS A 200 40.80 -5.91 9.91
C LYS A 200 39.98 -4.67 10.26
N ALA A 201 39.72 -3.82 9.27
CA ALA A 201 38.67 -2.80 9.35
C ALA A 201 37.37 -3.49 9.80
N ALA A 202 36.71 -2.95 10.83
CA ALA A 202 35.52 -3.58 11.40
C ALA A 202 34.44 -3.78 10.32
N ASN A 203 34.04 -5.03 10.05
CA ASN A 203 33.04 -5.40 9.06
C ASN A 203 31.71 -4.64 9.25
N GLN A 204 31.04 -4.34 8.14
CA GLN A 204 29.82 -3.53 8.07
C GLN A 204 28.67 -4.07 8.94
N SER A 205 28.54 -5.39 9.15
CA SER A 205 27.46 -5.95 10.00
C SER A 205 27.69 -5.69 11.50
N SER A 206 28.95 -5.61 11.93
CA SER A 206 29.31 -5.26 13.31
C SER A 206 29.22 -3.76 13.61
N ALA A 207 29.44 -2.92 12.60
CA ALA A 207 29.36 -1.47 12.70
C ALA A 207 27.92 -0.97 12.93
N VAL A 208 26.91 -1.66 12.38
CA VAL A 208 25.48 -1.30 12.51
C VAL A 208 24.99 -1.40 13.97
N HIS A 209 25.52 -2.34 14.75
CA HIS A 209 25.13 -2.50 16.17
C HIS A 209 25.91 -1.56 17.11
N ILE A 210 27.08 -1.08 16.71
CA ILE A 210 27.94 -0.19 17.51
C ILE A 210 27.62 1.29 17.26
N ALA A 211 27.30 1.68 16.01
CA ALA A 211 26.98 3.06 15.64
C ALA A 211 25.73 3.62 16.35
N LYS A 212 24.81 2.74 16.79
CA LYS A 212 23.63 3.10 17.58
C LYS A 212 23.98 3.43 19.04
N PHE A 213 25.05 2.84 19.57
CA PHE A 213 25.44 2.92 20.98
C PHE A 213 26.30 4.15 21.30
N GLU A 214 27.20 4.56 20.39
CA GLU A 214 28.06 5.73 20.59
C GLU A 214 27.32 7.08 20.55
N SER A 215 26.04 7.07 20.14
CA SER A 215 25.18 8.26 20.08
C SER A 215 24.63 8.73 21.44
N LEU A 216 24.77 7.93 22.52
CA LEU A 216 24.07 8.17 23.80
C LEU A 216 24.96 8.55 25.00
N HIS A 217 26.29 8.51 24.90
CA HIS A 217 27.16 8.90 26.02
C HIS A 217 28.38 9.72 25.60
N GLN A 218 28.32 11.03 25.87
CA GLN A 218 29.52 11.87 26.02
C GLN A 218 29.37 12.83 27.19
N THR A 219 30.31 12.75 28.14
CA THR A 219 30.70 13.92 28.95
C THR A 219 32.20 13.89 29.29
N GLN A 220 32.82 15.06 29.09
CA GLN A 220 34.18 15.49 29.45
C GLN A 220 35.40 14.68 28.94
N GLU A 221 36.07 15.19 27.90
CA GLU A 221 37.44 15.77 28.03
C GLU A 221 37.89 16.37 26.67
N LYS A 222 37.65 17.68 26.55
CA LYS A 222 37.99 18.55 25.41
C LYS A 222 39.40 19.11 25.60
N LYS A 223 40.34 18.81 24.68
CA LYS A 223 41.16 19.85 23.99
C LYS A 223 42.22 19.29 23.04
N ASN A 224 42.88 18.17 23.34
CA ASN A 224 43.98 17.68 22.49
C ASN A 224 43.56 16.84 21.29
N ARG A 225 42.27 16.47 21.19
CA ARG A 225 41.75 15.63 20.10
C ARG A 225 41.33 16.39 18.84
N ARG A 226 41.23 17.73 18.85
CA ARG A 226 40.51 18.48 17.81
C ARG A 226 41.02 18.28 16.37
N GLN A 227 42.31 18.03 16.17
CA GLN A 227 42.85 17.75 14.83
C GLN A 227 42.74 16.27 14.45
N THR A 228 43.12 15.35 15.34
CA THR A 228 43.11 13.90 15.05
C THR A 228 41.69 13.31 15.00
N GLN A 229 40.75 13.87 15.75
CA GLN A 229 39.35 13.45 15.81
C GLN A 229 38.52 14.00 14.63
N SER A 230 38.96 15.11 14.02
CA SER A 230 38.36 15.66 12.79
C SER A 230 38.67 14.78 11.57
N PHE A 231 39.91 14.27 11.47
CA PHE A 231 40.32 13.40 10.37
C PHE A 231 39.68 12.02 10.47
N ALA A 232 39.75 11.38 11.64
CA ALA A 232 39.11 10.07 11.86
C ALA A 232 37.58 10.11 11.66
N ALA A 233 36.92 11.18 12.11
CA ALA A 233 35.49 11.38 11.86
C ALA A 233 35.19 11.58 10.37
N SER A 234 36.06 12.28 9.62
CA SER A 234 35.87 12.47 8.18
C SER A 234 36.02 11.16 7.40
N VAL A 235 36.98 10.30 7.78
CA VAL A 235 37.12 8.94 7.22
C VAL A 235 35.87 8.11 7.50
N GLU A 236 35.36 8.14 8.73
CA GLU A 236 34.16 7.41 9.13
C GLU A 236 32.89 7.90 8.41
N ILE A 237 32.78 9.20 8.16
CA ILE A 237 31.69 9.80 7.37
C ILE A 237 31.73 9.30 5.92
N LEU A 238 32.91 9.25 5.29
CA LEU A 238 33.04 8.73 3.92
C LEU A 238 32.68 7.25 3.85
N ASP A 239 33.12 6.45 4.82
CA ASP A 239 32.85 5.01 4.88
C ASP A 239 31.37 4.69 5.12
N SER A 240 30.72 5.40 6.04
CA SER A 240 29.30 5.17 6.35
C SER A 240 28.34 5.70 5.27
N SER A 241 28.76 6.71 4.49
CA SER A 241 27.91 7.32 3.46
C SER A 241 27.60 6.39 2.28
N LYS A 242 28.45 5.40 1.99
CA LYS A 242 28.42 4.59 0.76
C LYS A 242 28.39 5.42 -0.54
N LEU A 243 28.71 6.72 -0.46
CA LEU A 243 28.69 7.67 -1.58
C LEU A 243 30.10 8.03 -2.08
N PHE A 244 31.16 7.68 -1.34
CA PHE A 244 32.53 7.85 -1.81
C PHE A 244 32.92 6.68 -2.73
N ASP A 245 33.22 6.99 -3.99
CA ASP A 245 33.61 6.01 -5.02
C ASP A 245 35.14 5.99 -5.18
N ASP A 246 35.77 5.05 -4.48
CA ASP A 246 37.23 4.92 -4.54
C ASP A 246 37.74 4.40 -5.89
N GLN A 247 36.91 3.66 -6.65
CA GLN A 247 37.29 3.25 -8.01
C GLN A 247 37.34 4.45 -8.95
N PHE A 248 36.38 5.37 -8.82
CA PHE A 248 36.36 6.61 -9.59
C PHE A 248 37.56 7.51 -9.26
N VAL A 249 37.92 7.64 -7.98
CA VAL A 249 39.11 8.36 -7.55
C VAL A 249 40.40 7.73 -8.11
N ARG A 250 40.52 6.40 -8.10
CA ARG A 250 41.68 5.69 -8.68
C ARG A 250 41.79 5.89 -10.19
N LEU A 251 40.65 5.91 -10.90
CA LEU A 251 40.60 6.18 -12.34
C LEU A 251 41.07 7.61 -12.66
N GLN A 252 40.64 8.61 -11.90
CA GLN A 252 41.03 10.01 -12.12
C GLN A 252 42.49 10.30 -11.77
N THR A 253 43.03 9.61 -10.77
CA THR A 253 44.40 9.78 -10.29
C THR A 253 45.42 8.91 -11.04
N GLY A 254 44.95 7.94 -11.85
CA GLY A 254 45.80 6.97 -12.55
C GLY A 254 46.43 5.92 -11.64
N MET A 255 46.06 5.88 -10.37
CA MET A 255 46.62 4.99 -9.34
C MET A 255 45.71 3.78 -9.14
N GLN A 256 45.77 2.79 -10.04
CA GLN A 256 44.90 1.60 -9.97
C GLN A 256 45.22 0.68 -8.77
N GLU A 257 46.47 0.68 -8.28
CA GLU A 257 46.96 -0.25 -7.26
C GLU A 257 46.77 0.20 -5.81
N ILE A 258 46.34 1.44 -5.54
CA ILE A 258 46.14 1.92 -4.17
C ILE A 258 44.87 1.30 -3.56
N SER A 259 44.90 1.00 -2.27
CA SER A 259 43.74 0.52 -1.50
C SER A 259 42.67 1.61 -1.31
N ARG A 260 41.44 1.20 -0.93
CA ARG A 260 40.34 2.13 -0.65
C ARG A 260 40.69 3.13 0.46
N ILE A 261 41.41 2.67 1.50
CA ILE A 261 41.86 3.52 2.60
C ILE A 261 42.88 4.54 2.11
N GLU A 262 43.81 4.15 1.23
CA GLU A 262 44.78 5.08 0.64
C GLU A 262 44.08 6.10 -0.28
N ALA A 263 43.05 5.70 -1.02
CA ALA A 263 42.22 6.61 -1.81
C ALA A 263 41.48 7.64 -0.93
N VAL A 264 40.88 7.20 0.19
CA VAL A 264 40.20 8.06 1.16
C VAL A 264 41.17 9.03 1.84
N ILE A 265 42.32 8.52 2.30
CA ILE A 265 43.36 9.35 2.93
C ILE A 265 43.87 10.37 1.93
N GLY A 266 44.22 9.95 0.71
CA GLY A 266 44.72 10.85 -0.34
C GLY A 266 43.72 11.94 -0.73
N TYR A 267 42.42 11.62 -0.75
CA TYR A 267 41.35 12.59 -1.01
C TYR A 267 41.21 13.60 0.14
N LEU A 268 41.18 13.15 1.39
CA LEU A 268 41.02 14.02 2.56
C LEU A 268 42.25 14.89 2.83
N THR A 269 43.46 14.39 2.55
CA THR A 269 44.70 15.15 2.77
C THR A 269 45.10 15.99 1.56
N GLY A 270 44.42 15.84 0.41
CA GLY A 270 44.82 16.48 -0.84
C GLY A 270 46.19 16.01 -1.35
N ALA A 271 46.57 14.75 -1.06
CA ALA A 271 47.88 14.21 -1.44
C ALA A 271 47.99 13.88 -2.94
N PHE A 272 46.88 13.95 -3.69
CA PHE A 272 46.86 13.77 -5.13
C PHE A 272 47.24 15.06 -5.86
N ALA A 273 48.00 14.92 -6.96
CA ALA A 273 48.42 16.05 -7.78
C ALA A 273 47.24 16.83 -8.40
N ALA A 274 46.13 16.15 -8.68
CA ALA A 274 44.84 16.73 -9.04
C ALA A 274 43.82 16.38 -7.95
N ARG A 275 42.95 17.31 -7.55
CA ARG A 275 41.85 17.03 -6.61
C ARG A 275 40.82 16.14 -7.31
N PRO A 276 40.67 14.85 -6.95
CA PRO A 276 39.73 13.98 -7.62
C PRO A 276 38.32 14.24 -7.11
N GLU A 277 37.32 13.98 -7.95
CA GLU A 277 35.92 14.05 -7.56
C GLU A 277 35.58 12.81 -6.73
N PRO A 278 34.83 12.96 -5.62
CA PRO A 278 34.53 11.84 -4.73
C PRO A 278 33.48 10.88 -5.31
N HIS A 279 32.68 11.32 -6.29
CA HIS A 279 31.62 10.54 -6.92
C HIS A 279 31.11 11.21 -8.20
N PHE A 280 30.62 10.45 -9.18
CA PHE A 280 29.97 10.97 -10.41
C PHE A 280 28.75 11.88 -10.17
N LEU A 281 28.15 11.84 -8.99
CA LEU A 281 26.92 12.57 -8.64
C LEU A 281 27.16 13.66 -7.60
N PHE A 282 28.42 13.99 -7.35
CA PHE A 282 28.81 15.11 -6.51
C PHE A 282 29.80 15.95 -7.31
N ASP A 283 29.42 17.19 -7.62
CA ASP A 283 30.27 18.14 -8.32
C ASP A 283 30.87 19.08 -7.28
N THR A 284 32.15 18.88 -6.97
CA THR A 284 32.85 19.63 -5.93
C THR A 284 32.87 21.13 -6.26
N GLN A 285 33.04 21.49 -7.53
CA GLN A 285 33.11 22.87 -7.96
C GLN A 285 31.74 23.56 -7.85
N PHE A 286 30.70 22.95 -8.41
CA PHE A 286 29.32 23.44 -8.29
C PHE A 286 28.90 23.59 -6.82
N TYR A 287 29.25 22.61 -5.98
CA TYR A 287 28.92 22.66 -4.57
C TYR A 287 29.65 23.80 -3.86
N MET A 288 30.90 24.09 -4.19
CA MET A 288 31.62 25.22 -3.61
C MET A 288 31.06 26.56 -4.08
N GLU A 289 30.79 26.71 -5.38
CA GLU A 289 30.29 27.94 -5.99
C GLU A 289 28.91 28.34 -5.48
N ASN A 290 28.03 27.36 -5.21
CA ASN A 290 26.67 27.61 -4.70
C ASN A 290 26.59 27.75 -3.18
N ASN A 291 27.69 27.52 -2.45
CA ASN A 291 27.72 27.54 -0.98
C ASN A 291 28.85 28.42 -0.46
N GLN A 292 28.96 29.65 -0.99
CA GLN A 292 30.01 30.64 -0.66
C GLN A 292 29.99 31.10 0.81
N ASP A 293 28.93 30.79 1.54
CA ASP A 293 28.80 31.05 2.98
C ASP A 293 29.64 30.08 3.84
N ILE A 294 30.18 29.01 3.25
CA ILE A 294 31.01 28.01 3.92
C ILE A 294 32.50 28.25 3.61
N ASP A 295 33.33 28.30 4.65
CA ASP A 295 34.79 28.35 4.52
C ASP A 295 35.36 26.97 4.16
N PHE A 296 35.45 26.68 2.86
CA PHE A 296 36.01 25.44 2.33
C PHE A 296 37.54 25.35 2.38
N GLU A 297 38.25 26.39 2.85
CA GLU A 297 39.67 26.25 3.20
C GLU A 297 39.86 25.45 4.49
N LYS A 298 38.83 25.42 5.35
CA LYS A 298 38.83 24.71 6.64
C LYS A 298 37.90 23.49 6.68
N SER A 299 37.15 23.23 5.61
CA SER A 299 36.13 22.18 5.54
C SER A 299 36.14 21.50 4.17
N ASN A 300 36.09 20.16 4.15
CA ASN A 300 35.98 19.42 2.90
C ASN A 300 34.53 19.51 2.37
N PRO A 301 34.31 19.92 1.09
CA PRO A 301 32.96 20.12 0.52
C PRO A 301 32.06 18.89 0.60
N PHE A 302 32.61 17.71 0.33
CA PHE A 302 31.84 16.46 0.34
C PHE A 302 31.50 16.01 1.76
N ILE A 303 32.43 16.16 2.71
CA ILE A 303 32.17 15.93 4.14
C ILE A 303 31.09 16.89 4.65
N HIS A 304 31.18 18.16 4.29
CA HIS A 304 30.16 19.14 4.64
C HIS A 304 28.80 18.75 4.09
N PHE A 305 28.73 18.33 2.82
CA PHE A 305 27.50 17.84 2.22
C PHE A 305 26.90 16.68 3.01
N LEU A 306 27.68 15.62 3.28
CA LEU A 306 27.24 14.40 3.96
C LEU A 306 26.77 14.62 5.41
N THR A 307 27.31 15.64 6.08
CA THR A 307 27.01 15.92 7.49
C THR A 307 25.90 16.94 7.69
N VAL A 308 25.92 18.02 6.92
CA VAL A 308 25.07 19.21 7.10
C VAL A 308 24.35 19.57 5.80
N GLY A 309 25.06 19.61 4.67
CA GLY A 309 24.57 20.22 3.44
C GLY A 309 23.26 19.65 2.91
N TRP A 310 23.10 18.33 2.88
CA TRP A 310 21.85 17.73 2.41
C TRP A 310 20.66 18.03 3.34
N LYS A 311 20.92 18.23 4.65
CA LYS A 311 19.87 18.59 5.64
C LYS A 311 19.39 20.02 5.46
N GLU A 312 20.28 20.88 4.94
CA GLU A 312 19.99 22.26 4.57
C GLU A 312 19.47 22.39 3.12
N LEU A 313 19.16 21.27 2.46
CA LEU A 313 18.66 21.21 1.08
C LEU A 313 19.66 21.76 0.04
N ARG A 314 20.97 21.68 0.32
CA ARG A 314 22.02 22.13 -0.61
C ARG A 314 22.29 21.07 -1.68
N ASN A 315 22.10 21.43 -2.95
CA ASN A 315 22.19 20.49 -4.06
C ASN A 315 23.65 20.02 -4.31
N PRO A 316 23.90 18.71 -4.43
CA PRO A 316 25.24 18.15 -4.65
C PRO A 316 25.73 18.23 -6.10
N HIS A 317 24.82 18.41 -7.05
CA HIS A 317 25.10 18.35 -8.49
C HIS A 317 24.01 19.11 -9.26
N PRO A 318 24.30 19.73 -10.42
CA PRO A 318 23.29 20.44 -11.24
C PRO A 318 22.07 19.58 -11.63
N LEU A 319 22.29 18.28 -11.85
CA LEU A 319 21.26 17.29 -12.18
C LEU A 319 20.69 16.54 -10.96
N PHE A 320 20.86 17.07 -9.75
CA PHE A 320 20.28 16.51 -8.54
C PHE A 320 19.74 17.59 -7.61
N ASP A 321 18.41 17.69 -7.52
CA ASP A 321 17.71 18.69 -6.72
C ASP A 321 17.10 18.03 -5.48
N ILE A 322 17.63 18.35 -4.30
CA ILE A 322 17.23 17.73 -3.04
C ILE A 322 15.80 18.09 -2.64
N ASP A 323 15.42 19.35 -2.79
CA ASP A 323 14.09 19.81 -2.40
C ASP A 323 13.03 19.18 -3.30
N PHE A 324 13.29 19.13 -4.61
CA PHE A 324 12.46 18.42 -5.58
C PHE A 324 12.36 16.92 -5.24
N TYR A 325 13.49 16.26 -5.00
CA TYR A 325 13.53 14.83 -4.75
C TYR A 325 12.79 14.43 -3.46
N LEU A 326 12.96 15.20 -2.38
CA LEU A 326 12.27 14.97 -1.11
C LEU A 326 10.76 15.23 -1.20
N LYS A 327 10.33 16.23 -1.98
CA LYS A 327 8.91 16.47 -2.25
C LYS A 327 8.25 15.30 -2.99
N GLN A 328 9.00 14.64 -3.88
CA GLN A 328 8.54 13.45 -4.59
C GLN A 328 8.63 12.16 -3.76
N CYS A 329 9.48 12.13 -2.75
CA CYS A 329 9.68 10.98 -1.86
C CYS A 329 9.41 11.34 -0.38
N PRO A 330 8.13 11.54 0.03
CA PRO A 330 7.78 11.90 1.40
C PRO A 330 8.21 10.86 2.45
N ASP A 331 8.36 9.61 2.04
CA ASP A 331 8.93 8.50 2.82
C ASP A 331 10.41 8.74 3.17
N VAL A 332 11.21 9.15 2.19
CA VAL A 332 12.62 9.55 2.38
C VAL A 332 12.72 10.77 3.30
N GLN A 333 11.82 11.74 3.11
CA GLN A 333 11.74 12.93 3.94
C GLN A 333 11.37 12.60 5.40
N LYS A 334 10.37 11.74 5.61
CA LYS A 334 9.95 11.29 6.95
C LYS A 334 11.03 10.48 7.66
N ALA A 335 11.72 9.61 6.92
CA ALA A 335 12.83 8.81 7.43
C ALA A 335 14.12 9.62 7.64
N ARG A 336 14.15 10.88 7.17
CA ARG A 336 15.32 11.78 7.21
C ARG A 336 16.58 11.11 6.64
N LEU A 337 16.42 10.45 5.50
CA LEU A 337 17.54 9.81 4.79
C LEU A 337 18.23 10.82 3.87
N ASN A 338 19.53 10.64 3.66
CA ASN A 338 20.27 11.43 2.68
C ASN A 338 19.67 11.18 1.27
N PRO A 339 19.14 12.21 0.58
CA PRO A 339 18.46 12.06 -0.71
C PRO A 339 19.33 11.44 -1.80
N LEU A 340 20.59 11.86 -1.90
CA LEU A 340 21.53 11.35 -2.91
C LEU A 340 21.88 9.89 -2.64
N GLN A 341 22.09 9.54 -1.37
CA GLN A 341 22.33 8.15 -0.93
C GLN A 341 21.12 7.25 -1.21
N HIS A 342 19.90 7.74 -0.91
CA HIS A 342 18.67 7.01 -1.21
C HIS A 342 18.51 6.79 -2.72
N PHE A 343 18.76 7.82 -3.53
CA PHE A 343 18.70 7.70 -4.98
C PHE A 343 19.66 6.63 -5.52
N MET A 344 20.89 6.63 -5.05
CA MET A 344 21.90 5.66 -5.48
C MET A 344 21.54 4.21 -5.13
N LEU A 345 21.05 3.98 -3.91
CA LEU A 345 20.77 2.63 -3.41
C LEU A 345 19.44 2.05 -3.92
N SER A 346 18.42 2.91 -4.03
CA SER A 346 17.04 2.47 -4.32
C SER A 346 16.35 3.35 -5.36
N GLY A 347 16.47 4.67 -5.26
CA GLY A 347 15.67 5.58 -6.08
C GLY A 347 15.90 5.46 -7.59
N ALA A 348 17.12 5.19 -8.04
CA ALA A 348 17.44 4.93 -9.44
C ALA A 348 16.74 3.66 -9.96
N ARG A 349 16.71 2.58 -9.16
CA ARG A 349 16.02 1.32 -9.47
C ARG A 349 14.50 1.49 -9.46
N GLU A 350 14.00 2.31 -8.53
CA GLU A 350 12.60 2.73 -8.46
C GLU A 350 12.21 3.73 -9.57
N ARG A 351 13.15 4.12 -10.43
CA ARG A 351 12.95 5.09 -11.53
C ARG A 351 12.44 6.45 -11.05
N ARG A 352 12.92 6.89 -9.87
CA ARG A 352 12.67 8.25 -9.35
C ARG A 352 13.39 9.29 -10.21
N ASN A 353 12.88 10.51 -10.26
CA ASN A 353 13.49 11.59 -11.00
C ASN A 353 14.42 12.41 -10.07
N PRO A 354 15.71 12.57 -10.39
CA PRO A 354 16.68 13.24 -9.51
C PRO A 354 16.54 14.76 -9.51
N CYS A 355 16.00 15.35 -10.59
CA CYS A 355 15.66 16.76 -10.69
C CYS A 355 14.56 16.94 -11.75
N ARG A 356 13.99 18.15 -11.83
CA ARG A 356 12.98 18.50 -12.83
C ARG A 356 13.49 18.44 -14.27
N ALA A 357 14.81 18.49 -14.47
CA ALA A 357 15.45 18.38 -15.78
C ALA A 357 15.77 16.94 -16.21
N PHE A 358 15.37 15.92 -15.44
CA PHE A 358 15.75 14.54 -15.72
C PHE A 358 14.58 13.60 -15.47
N ASP A 359 14.09 12.93 -16.53
CA ASP A 359 13.05 11.90 -16.42
C ASP A 359 13.68 10.51 -16.64
N SER A 360 13.75 9.74 -15.56
CA SER A 360 14.34 8.41 -15.54
C SER A 360 13.63 7.42 -16.46
N ASN A 361 12.30 7.52 -16.60
CA ASN A 361 11.54 6.61 -17.47
C ASN A 361 11.69 6.99 -18.95
N TYR A 362 11.70 8.28 -19.27
CA TYR A 362 11.96 8.78 -20.62
C TYR A 362 13.36 8.37 -21.07
N TYR A 363 14.38 8.67 -20.27
CA TYR A 363 15.76 8.38 -20.62
C TYR A 363 16.04 6.89 -20.85
N LEU A 364 15.45 6.01 -20.02
CA LEU A 364 15.55 4.55 -20.22
C LEU A 364 14.83 4.04 -21.48
N LYS A 365 13.91 4.81 -22.07
CA LYS A 365 13.32 4.45 -23.38
C LYS A 365 14.27 4.76 -24.53
N GLU A 366 15.03 5.86 -24.42
CA GLU A 366 15.97 6.36 -25.42
C GLU A 366 17.25 5.49 -25.57
N ILE A 367 17.63 4.73 -24.53
CA ILE A 367 18.76 3.79 -24.64
C ILE A 367 18.42 2.58 -25.53
N VAL A 368 19.44 1.94 -26.13
CA VAL A 368 19.27 0.81 -27.06
C VAL A 368 18.84 -0.45 -26.29
N SER A 369 18.04 -1.34 -26.91
CA SER A 369 17.50 -2.54 -26.26
C SER A 369 18.55 -3.44 -25.60
N SER A 370 19.75 -3.58 -26.18
CA SER A 370 20.84 -4.37 -25.60
C SER A 370 21.42 -3.78 -24.31
N GLU A 371 21.22 -2.49 -24.05
CA GLU A 371 21.62 -1.82 -22.80
C GLU A 371 20.48 -1.78 -21.77
N LYS A 372 19.28 -2.27 -22.11
CA LYS A 372 18.11 -2.32 -21.20
C LYS A 372 18.09 -3.56 -20.30
N ASP A 373 18.86 -4.59 -20.66
CA ASP A 373 18.82 -5.90 -20.00
C ASP A 373 19.62 -5.94 -18.67
N GLU A 374 20.44 -4.92 -18.40
CA GLU A 374 21.10 -4.72 -17.10
C GLU A 374 20.37 -3.63 -16.27
N PRO A 375 20.36 -3.72 -14.93
CA PRO A 375 19.79 -2.67 -14.08
C PRO A 375 20.66 -1.39 -14.14
N VAL A 376 20.40 -0.54 -15.13
CA VAL A 376 21.12 0.71 -15.37
C VAL A 376 20.61 1.83 -14.45
N ASN A 377 21.52 2.50 -13.72
CA ASN A 377 21.21 3.78 -13.08
C ASN A 377 21.13 4.87 -14.16
N PRO A 378 19.95 5.45 -14.43
CA PRO A 378 19.74 6.30 -15.60
C PRO A 378 20.56 7.60 -15.55
N LEU A 379 20.66 8.23 -14.38
CA LEU A 379 21.46 9.46 -14.21
C LEU A 379 22.95 9.17 -14.41
N LEU A 380 23.45 8.08 -13.82
CA LEU A 380 24.86 7.68 -13.97
C LEU A 380 25.18 7.31 -15.42
N HIS A 381 24.28 6.61 -16.10
CA HIS A 381 24.44 6.28 -17.52
C HIS A 381 24.45 7.54 -18.40
N PHE A 382 23.58 8.51 -18.12
CA PHE A 382 23.59 9.78 -18.83
C PHE A 382 24.93 10.50 -18.68
N LEU A 383 25.45 10.61 -17.46
CA LEU A 383 26.71 11.29 -17.17
C LEU A 383 27.94 10.60 -17.76
N THR A 384 27.92 9.27 -17.86
CA THR A 384 29.08 8.48 -18.34
C THR A 384 29.06 8.26 -19.86
N LYS A 385 27.88 8.01 -20.44
CA LYS A 385 27.69 7.62 -21.85
C LYS A 385 26.68 8.50 -22.59
N GLY A 386 25.51 8.75 -22.00
CA GLY A 386 24.37 9.36 -22.67
C GLY A 386 24.61 10.75 -23.24
N ALA A 387 25.27 11.60 -22.47
CA ALA A 387 25.56 12.97 -22.88
C ALA A 387 26.50 13.00 -24.10
N LYS A 388 27.50 12.10 -24.15
CA LYS A 388 28.39 11.91 -25.32
C LYS A 388 27.62 11.37 -26.53
N ALA A 389 26.63 10.53 -26.30
CA ALA A 389 25.74 9.99 -27.33
C ALA A 389 24.62 10.96 -27.74
N LYS A 390 24.59 12.19 -27.19
CA LYS A 390 23.55 13.21 -27.42
C LYS A 390 22.12 12.75 -27.11
N LEU A 391 21.96 11.79 -26.20
CA LEU A 391 20.65 11.34 -25.74
C LEU A 391 20.02 12.39 -24.83
N MET A 392 18.74 12.70 -25.01
CA MET A 392 18.02 13.66 -24.17
C MET A 392 17.56 13.01 -22.86
N PRO A 393 17.88 13.57 -21.69
CA PRO A 393 17.45 13.00 -20.40
C PRO A 393 16.02 13.43 -20.01
N HIS A 394 15.43 14.39 -20.71
CA HIS A 394 14.07 14.86 -20.51
C HIS A 394 13.55 15.50 -21.81
N PRO A 395 12.26 15.37 -22.20
CA PRO A 395 11.74 15.97 -23.44
C PRO A 395 11.87 17.48 -23.50
N LEU A 396 11.75 18.14 -22.34
CA LEU A 396 11.92 19.59 -22.22
C LEU A 396 13.37 20.03 -21.96
N PHE A 397 14.36 19.12 -21.85
CA PHE A 397 15.71 19.40 -21.31
C PHE A 397 16.33 20.71 -21.83
N GLU A 398 16.30 20.93 -23.14
CA GLU A 398 16.82 22.13 -23.80
C GLU A 398 16.14 23.43 -23.32
N LEU A 399 14.82 23.42 -23.11
CA LEU A 399 14.06 24.57 -22.61
C LEU A 399 14.38 24.89 -21.14
N ILE A 400 14.65 23.86 -20.34
CA ILE A 400 14.97 23.98 -18.90
C ILE A 400 16.32 24.68 -18.73
N TYR A 401 17.31 24.25 -19.51
CA TYR A 401 18.65 24.83 -19.47
C TYR A 401 18.68 26.27 -20.00
N GLN A 402 17.87 26.60 -21.01
CA GLN A 402 17.75 27.98 -21.49
C GLN A 402 17.25 28.95 -20.41
N ILE A 403 16.33 28.52 -19.53
CA ILE A 403 15.86 29.34 -18.39
C ILE A 403 16.94 29.43 -17.31
N MET A 404 17.61 28.32 -17.00
CA MET A 404 18.65 28.29 -15.96
C MET A 404 19.84 29.19 -16.33
N ASP A 405 20.20 29.27 -17.61
CA ASP A 405 21.26 30.18 -18.10
C ASP A 405 20.82 31.66 -18.10
N ALA A 406 19.52 31.93 -18.34
CA ALA A 406 18.95 33.28 -18.29
C ALA A 406 18.79 33.85 -16.86
N GLY A 407 18.66 32.98 -15.85
CA GLY A 407 18.43 33.36 -14.45
C GLY A 407 19.67 33.76 -13.63
N VAL A 408 20.88 33.50 -14.14
CA VAL A 408 22.15 33.70 -13.39
C VAL A 408 22.80 35.07 -13.66
N SER A 409 22.23 35.91 -14.52
CA SER A 409 22.79 37.23 -14.90
C SER A 409 22.62 38.36 -13.86
N SER A 410 22.31 38.08 -12.59
CA SER A 410 22.08 39.14 -11.57
C SER A 410 23.20 39.33 -10.54
N ARG A 411 24.36 38.67 -10.65
CA ARG A 411 25.56 39.01 -9.87
C ARG A 411 26.77 39.16 -10.77
N ALA A 412 27.37 40.35 -10.75
CA ALA A 412 28.44 40.77 -11.64
C ALA A 412 29.78 40.05 -11.39
N GLY A 413 30.42 39.59 -12.48
CA GLY A 413 31.79 39.06 -12.53
C GLY A 413 31.89 37.64 -13.11
N GLU A 414 32.20 37.53 -14.41
CA GLU A 414 32.35 36.30 -15.22
C GLU A 414 33.39 35.27 -14.68
N PRO A 415 33.43 33.99 -15.14
CA PRO A 415 32.63 33.35 -16.19
C PRO A 415 31.75 32.17 -15.71
N SER A 416 30.63 32.03 -16.42
CA SER A 416 29.67 30.95 -16.37
C SER A 416 30.27 29.59 -16.74
N GLN A 417 29.85 28.52 -16.05
CA GLN A 417 30.05 27.17 -16.57
C GLN A 417 28.87 26.79 -17.44
N SER A 418 29.01 27.06 -18.73
CA SER A 418 28.03 26.83 -19.79
C SER A 418 27.82 25.34 -20.11
N PRO A 419 26.81 24.99 -20.95
CA PRO A 419 26.52 23.63 -21.47
C PRO A 419 27.72 22.88 -22.09
N ALA A 420 28.84 23.57 -22.30
CA ALA A 420 30.08 23.01 -22.85
C ALA A 420 30.69 21.87 -22.00
N LYS A 421 30.47 21.79 -20.68
CA LYS A 421 31.03 20.71 -19.83
C LYS A 421 30.23 19.40 -19.86
N ILE A 422 28.92 19.43 -20.18
CA ILE A 422 28.08 18.21 -20.29
C ILE A 422 28.16 17.63 -21.72
N GLY A 423 28.86 18.29 -22.66
CA GLY A 423 29.12 17.75 -24.00
C GLY A 423 27.96 17.88 -24.99
N LEU A 424 26.85 18.51 -24.59
CA LEU A 424 25.73 18.85 -25.47
C LEU A 424 25.95 20.24 -26.08
N LYS A 425 26.59 20.30 -27.26
CA LYS A 425 26.50 21.49 -28.13
C LYS A 425 25.20 21.39 -28.92
N SER A 426 24.31 22.36 -28.78
CA SER A 426 23.10 22.46 -29.61
C SER A 426 23.46 22.99 -31.01
N GLU A 427 23.24 22.17 -32.03
CA GLU A 427 23.13 22.63 -33.42
C GLU A 427 21.67 22.90 -33.83
N ALA A 428 20.70 22.53 -32.97
CA ALA A 428 19.29 22.78 -33.18
C ALA A 428 18.77 23.77 -32.13
N VAL A 429 18.87 25.07 -32.43
CA VAL A 429 18.09 26.09 -31.73
C VAL A 429 16.65 25.87 -32.15
N LEU A 430 15.75 25.57 -31.21
CA LEU A 430 14.30 25.60 -31.46
C LEU A 430 13.97 26.93 -32.17
N GLU A 431 13.36 26.87 -33.35
CA GLU A 431 13.04 28.08 -34.15
C GLU A 431 12.11 29.06 -33.38
N LYS A 432 11.43 28.57 -32.33
CA LYS A 432 10.51 29.32 -31.48
C LYS A 432 11.03 29.45 -30.05
N ARG A 433 11.03 30.68 -29.53
CA ARG A 433 11.29 30.98 -28.11
C ARG A 433 9.97 30.99 -27.35
N PHE A 434 9.79 30.06 -26.42
CA PHE A 434 8.68 30.09 -25.46
C PHE A 434 8.97 31.11 -24.33
N SER A 435 7.95 31.79 -23.84
CA SER A 435 8.06 32.65 -22.65
C SER A 435 8.23 31.81 -21.36
N PRO A 436 8.76 32.38 -20.27
CA PRO A 436 8.90 31.67 -19.00
C PRO A 436 7.58 31.05 -18.47
N ALA A 437 6.44 31.73 -18.68
CA ALA A 437 5.13 31.23 -18.26
C ALA A 437 4.63 30.05 -19.14
N GLU A 438 4.93 30.08 -20.45
CA GLU A 438 4.62 28.97 -21.35
C GLU A 438 5.48 27.75 -21.04
N ILE A 439 6.77 27.95 -20.71
CA ILE A 439 7.65 26.85 -20.31
C ILE A 439 7.15 26.22 -19.00
N GLU A 440 6.72 27.03 -18.02
CA GLU A 440 6.09 26.51 -16.80
C GLU A 440 4.80 25.72 -17.09
N SER A 441 4.03 26.16 -18.09
CA SER A 441 2.84 25.43 -18.55
C SER A 441 3.20 24.11 -19.23
N LEU A 442 4.25 24.07 -20.05
CA LEU A 442 4.74 22.84 -20.67
C LEU A 442 5.18 21.82 -19.62
N PHE A 443 5.78 22.27 -18.52
CA PHE A 443 6.08 21.40 -17.39
C PHE A 443 4.82 20.86 -16.71
N GLN A 444 3.82 21.71 -16.44
CA GLN A 444 2.55 21.23 -15.89
C GLN A 444 1.86 20.22 -16.81
N ILE A 445 1.97 20.42 -18.13
CA ILE A 445 1.44 19.49 -19.12
C ILE A 445 2.18 18.15 -19.05
N TYR A 446 3.52 18.18 -19.00
CA TYR A 446 4.37 17.00 -18.94
C TYR A 446 4.23 16.23 -17.62
N GLU A 447 4.54 16.88 -16.49
CA GLU A 447 4.46 16.29 -15.14
C GLU A 447 3.03 15.85 -14.80
N GLY A 448 2.06 16.62 -15.26
CA GLY A 448 0.65 16.37 -15.05
C GLY A 448 0.05 15.30 -15.95
N GLN A 449 0.78 14.82 -16.96
CA GLN A 449 0.27 13.93 -18.01
C GLN A 449 -0.99 14.49 -18.69
N LEU A 450 -1.12 15.82 -18.81
CA LEU A 450 -2.25 16.47 -19.50
C LEU A 450 -2.14 16.39 -21.03
N PHE A 451 -1.06 15.77 -21.54
CA PHE A 451 -0.87 15.46 -22.94
C PHE A 451 -0.44 14.00 -23.09
N ASP A 452 -1.31 13.19 -23.68
CA ASP A 452 -1.05 11.79 -23.97
C ASP A 452 -0.43 11.67 -25.37
N HIS A 453 0.89 11.45 -25.39
CA HIS A 453 1.68 11.36 -26.62
C HIS A 453 1.25 10.21 -27.52
N GLU A 454 0.91 9.04 -26.96
CA GLU A 454 0.48 7.91 -27.77
C GLU A 454 -0.92 8.15 -28.36
N PHE A 455 -1.82 8.73 -27.57
CA PHE A 455 -3.16 9.11 -28.01
C PHE A 455 -3.12 10.17 -29.12
N TYR A 456 -2.26 11.18 -28.99
CA TYR A 456 -2.11 12.24 -29.99
C TYR A 456 -1.48 11.73 -31.28
N LEU A 457 -0.42 10.91 -31.20
CA LEU A 457 0.18 10.26 -32.36
C LEU A 457 -0.79 9.34 -33.11
N ALA A 458 -1.63 8.60 -32.38
CA ALA A 458 -2.63 7.72 -32.96
C ALA A 458 -3.67 8.51 -33.78
N GLN A 459 -4.05 9.71 -33.34
CA GLN A 459 -4.93 10.62 -34.09
C GLN A 459 -4.23 11.19 -35.35
N LEU A 460 -2.93 11.45 -35.26
CA LEU A 460 -2.11 11.91 -36.39
C LEU A 460 -1.81 10.81 -37.42
N GLY A 461 -1.92 9.54 -37.03
CA GLY A 461 -1.47 8.40 -37.86
C GLY A 461 0.05 8.38 -38.07
N ARG A 462 0.83 8.86 -37.09
CA ARG A 462 2.29 8.98 -37.12
C ARG A 462 2.91 8.23 -35.94
N GLU A 463 4.17 7.83 -36.07
CA GLU A 463 4.92 7.14 -34.98
C GLU A 463 6.31 7.75 -34.74
N ASP A 464 6.70 8.75 -35.52
CA ASP A 464 8.07 9.28 -35.61
C ASP A 464 8.30 10.61 -34.88
N LEU A 465 7.23 11.25 -34.37
CA LEU A 465 7.36 12.53 -33.65
C LEU A 465 7.58 12.28 -32.16
N ASN A 466 8.56 12.99 -31.58
CA ASN A 466 8.78 12.96 -30.13
C ASN A 466 7.68 13.76 -29.40
N TRP A 467 7.69 13.69 -28.07
CA TRP A 467 6.68 14.35 -27.24
C TRP A 467 6.64 15.87 -27.43
N LEU A 468 7.80 16.54 -27.50
CA LEU A 468 7.90 17.99 -27.63
C LEU A 468 7.38 18.48 -28.99
N ASP A 469 7.69 17.74 -30.06
CA ASP A 469 7.17 18.04 -31.40
C ASP A 469 5.65 17.90 -31.44
N CYS A 470 5.09 16.88 -30.79
CA CYS A 470 3.65 16.68 -30.71
C CYS A 470 2.94 17.81 -29.97
N VAL A 471 3.46 18.22 -28.80
CA VAL A 471 2.88 19.31 -28.02
C VAL A 471 3.03 20.65 -28.74
N THR A 472 4.20 20.92 -29.33
CA THR A 472 4.44 22.14 -30.10
C THR A 472 3.49 22.23 -31.29
N ARG A 473 3.32 21.13 -32.02
CA ARG A 473 2.34 21.02 -33.11
C ARG A 473 0.92 21.30 -32.62
N TYR A 474 0.49 20.68 -31.53
CA TYR A 474 -0.83 20.96 -30.97
C TYR A 474 -0.98 22.44 -30.64
N ILE A 475 -0.01 23.04 -29.95
CA ILE A 475 -0.04 24.46 -29.59
C ILE A 475 -0.21 25.36 -30.82
N GLU A 476 0.47 25.03 -31.92
CA GLU A 476 0.47 25.84 -33.15
C GLU A 476 -0.70 25.59 -34.08
N CYS A 477 -1.17 24.35 -34.15
CA CYS A 477 -2.10 23.89 -35.17
C CYS A 477 -3.48 23.52 -34.62
N TRP A 478 -3.75 23.66 -33.30
CA TRP A 478 -5.04 23.28 -32.69
C TRP A 478 -6.28 23.86 -33.40
N SER A 479 -6.18 25.06 -33.98
CA SER A 479 -7.31 25.69 -34.68
C SER A 479 -7.55 25.13 -36.09
N LYS A 480 -6.57 24.40 -36.63
CA LYS A 480 -6.61 23.74 -37.94
C LYS A 480 -6.80 22.22 -37.80
N GLU A 481 -6.48 21.67 -36.64
CA GLU A 481 -6.47 20.23 -36.35
C GLU A 481 -7.47 19.93 -35.24
N GLU A 482 -8.50 19.12 -35.52
CA GLU A 482 -9.52 18.70 -34.55
C GLU A 482 -9.01 17.53 -33.65
N PHE A 483 -7.76 17.60 -33.19
CA PHE A 483 -7.14 16.56 -32.38
C PHE A 483 -7.09 16.96 -30.91
N ASP A 484 -7.43 16.01 -30.04
CA ASP A 484 -7.43 16.23 -28.60
C ASP A 484 -6.08 15.87 -27.97
N PRO A 485 -5.57 16.65 -27.01
CA PRO A 485 -4.27 16.41 -26.40
C PRO A 485 -4.30 15.23 -25.42
N HIS A 486 -5.46 14.89 -24.86
CA HIS A 486 -5.60 13.82 -23.87
C HIS A 486 -7.06 13.32 -23.81
N PRO A 487 -7.34 12.04 -23.49
CA PRO A 487 -8.73 11.53 -23.38
C PRO A 487 -9.64 12.23 -22.36
N LEU A 488 -9.05 12.94 -21.40
CA LEU A 488 -9.75 13.78 -20.40
C LEU A 488 -9.70 15.28 -20.75
N PHE A 489 -9.38 15.64 -21.99
CA PHE A 489 -9.36 17.00 -22.47
C PHE A 489 -10.01 17.07 -23.86
N ASP A 490 -11.25 17.57 -23.91
CA ASP A 490 -11.99 17.75 -25.17
C ASP A 490 -11.84 19.21 -25.60
N THR A 491 -11.05 19.41 -26.66
CA THR A 491 -10.67 20.74 -27.15
C THR A 491 -11.90 21.52 -27.62
N ALA A 492 -12.81 20.86 -28.33
CA ALA A 492 -14.03 21.48 -28.86
C ALA A 492 -15.01 21.86 -27.73
N PHE A 493 -15.18 20.98 -26.75
CA PHE A 493 -15.96 21.25 -25.55
C PHE A 493 -15.37 22.40 -24.74
N TYR A 494 -14.06 22.41 -24.55
CA TYR A 494 -13.39 23.42 -23.74
C TYR A 494 -13.50 24.80 -24.39
N VAL A 495 -13.25 24.92 -25.69
CA VAL A 495 -13.42 26.18 -26.42
C VAL A 495 -14.87 26.66 -26.35
N LYS A 496 -15.84 25.77 -26.60
CA LYS A 496 -17.27 26.11 -26.60
C LYS A 496 -17.78 26.52 -25.22
N SER A 497 -17.32 25.87 -24.16
CA SER A 497 -17.77 26.13 -22.78
C SER A 497 -17.17 27.41 -22.20
N ASN A 498 -16.14 27.95 -22.85
CA ASN A 498 -15.35 29.09 -22.40
C ASN A 498 -15.34 30.20 -23.47
N ALA A 499 -16.51 30.54 -23.98
CA ALA A 499 -16.68 31.53 -25.04
C ALA A 499 -16.23 32.95 -24.66
N ASP A 500 -15.93 33.18 -23.37
CA ASP A 500 -15.38 34.41 -22.81
C ASP A 500 -13.87 34.58 -23.02
N VAL A 501 -13.16 33.54 -23.50
CA VAL A 501 -11.71 33.53 -23.73
C VAL A 501 -11.41 33.68 -25.22
N ASP A 502 -10.49 34.59 -25.60
CA ASP A 502 -10.03 34.67 -26.98
C ASP A 502 -8.95 33.61 -27.26
N PHE A 503 -9.38 32.48 -27.81
CA PHE A 503 -8.48 31.39 -28.16
C PHE A 503 -7.61 31.66 -29.40
N ARG A 504 -7.84 32.76 -30.15
CA ARG A 504 -6.93 33.13 -31.26
C ARG A 504 -5.54 33.52 -30.75
N GLU A 505 -5.47 34.02 -29.53
CA GLU A 505 -4.22 34.41 -28.86
C GLU A 505 -3.82 33.43 -27.75
N ASN A 506 -4.74 32.55 -27.31
CA ASN A 506 -4.50 31.62 -26.20
C ASN A 506 -4.81 30.18 -26.63
N ASN A 507 -3.82 29.29 -26.65
CA ASN A 507 -4.09 27.86 -26.91
C ASN A 507 -4.99 27.27 -25.80
N PRO A 508 -5.99 26.41 -26.13
CA PRO A 508 -6.92 25.85 -25.15
C PRO A 508 -6.26 25.11 -23.97
N LEU A 509 -5.22 24.30 -24.25
CA LEU A 509 -4.52 23.53 -23.21
C LEU A 509 -3.63 24.43 -22.36
N LEU A 510 -2.92 25.38 -22.97
CA LEU A 510 -2.12 26.37 -22.22
C LEU A 510 -3.02 27.23 -21.33
N HIS A 511 -4.13 27.76 -21.86
CA HIS A 511 -5.10 28.51 -21.06
C HIS A 511 -5.67 27.67 -19.91
N PHE A 512 -5.98 26.39 -20.15
CA PHE A 512 -6.43 25.50 -19.08
C PHE A 512 -5.39 25.38 -17.97
N CYS A 513 -4.11 25.19 -18.31
CA CYS A 513 -3.03 25.02 -17.34
C CYS A 513 -2.71 26.30 -16.56
N LEU A 514 -2.71 27.45 -17.23
CA LEU A 514 -2.42 28.75 -16.63
C LEU A 514 -3.54 29.19 -15.68
N ASP A 515 -4.80 29.15 -16.16
CA ASP A 515 -5.90 29.83 -15.49
C ASP A 515 -7.15 28.95 -15.34
N GLY A 516 -7.44 28.12 -16.34
CA GLY A 516 -8.75 27.51 -16.47
C GLY A 516 -9.13 26.55 -15.35
N TRP A 517 -8.21 25.68 -14.92
CA TRP A 517 -8.47 24.76 -13.82
C TRP A 517 -8.71 25.51 -12.49
N ALA A 518 -7.97 26.61 -12.26
CA ALA A 518 -8.08 27.40 -11.05
C ALA A 518 -9.46 28.07 -10.96
N GLN A 519 -9.96 28.55 -12.10
CA GLN A 519 -11.30 29.12 -12.28
C GLN A 519 -12.45 28.09 -12.28
N GLY A 520 -12.15 26.79 -12.16
CA GLY A 520 -13.16 25.74 -12.13
C GLY A 520 -13.72 25.35 -13.50
N ARG A 521 -13.01 25.68 -14.60
CA ARG A 521 -13.42 25.34 -15.97
C ARG A 521 -13.13 23.86 -16.25
N ASN A 522 -14.16 23.08 -16.54
CA ASN A 522 -14.00 21.66 -16.82
C ASN A 522 -13.31 21.43 -18.18
N PRO A 523 -12.25 20.61 -18.27
CA PRO A 523 -11.56 20.32 -19.54
C PRO A 523 -12.32 19.33 -20.43
N HIS A 524 -13.27 18.60 -19.86
CA HIS A 524 -14.01 17.52 -20.53
C HIS A 524 -15.38 17.37 -19.87
N PRO A 525 -16.45 17.02 -20.62
CA PRO A 525 -17.80 16.85 -20.05
C PRO A 525 -17.90 15.76 -18.98
N LEU A 526 -16.94 14.83 -18.93
CA LEU A 526 -16.88 13.75 -17.95
C LEU A 526 -16.20 14.14 -16.64
N PHE A 527 -15.43 15.23 -16.59
CA PHE A 527 -14.66 15.61 -15.40
C PHE A 527 -15.21 16.88 -14.78
N ASP A 528 -15.55 16.85 -13.49
CA ASP A 528 -16.05 18.01 -12.76
C ASP A 528 -15.02 18.47 -11.73
N ILE A 529 -14.36 19.59 -12.05
CA ILE A 529 -13.27 20.16 -11.27
C ILE A 529 -13.74 20.57 -9.88
N GLU A 530 -14.87 21.27 -9.78
CA GLU A 530 -15.38 21.75 -8.49
C GLU A 530 -15.83 20.60 -7.61
N TYR A 531 -16.52 19.63 -8.21
CA TYR A 531 -16.93 18.42 -7.50
C TYR A 531 -15.72 17.65 -6.96
N TYR A 532 -14.71 17.40 -7.79
CA TYR A 532 -13.53 16.66 -7.38
C TYR A 532 -12.73 17.42 -6.31
N ARG A 533 -12.57 18.74 -6.46
CA ARG A 533 -11.90 19.63 -5.49
C ARG A 533 -12.64 19.66 -4.14
N MET A 534 -13.97 19.73 -4.14
CA MET A 534 -14.77 19.83 -2.92
C MET A 534 -14.79 18.53 -2.12
N ARG A 535 -14.74 17.39 -2.81
CA ARG A 535 -14.77 16.06 -2.22
C ARG A 535 -13.42 15.63 -1.63
N ASN A 536 -12.32 16.14 -2.19
CA ASN A 536 -10.97 15.72 -1.86
C ASN A 536 -10.24 16.80 -1.07
N ARG A 537 -10.16 16.61 0.26
CA ARG A 537 -9.56 17.60 1.17
C ARG A 537 -8.09 17.86 0.86
N ASP A 538 -7.35 16.83 0.49
CA ASP A 538 -5.96 16.91 0.06
C ASP A 538 -5.79 17.84 -1.15
N VAL A 539 -6.64 17.70 -2.19
CA VAL A 539 -6.65 18.60 -3.37
C VAL A 539 -6.90 20.06 -2.97
N ARG A 540 -7.87 20.29 -2.09
CA ARG A 540 -8.23 21.62 -1.62
C ARG A 540 -7.11 22.27 -0.79
N VAL A 541 -6.46 21.50 0.07
CA VAL A 541 -5.36 22.00 0.92
C VAL A 541 -4.10 22.25 0.09
N SER A 542 -3.79 21.35 -0.86
CA SER A 542 -2.59 21.46 -1.68
C SER A 542 -2.72 22.43 -2.86
N LYS A 543 -3.93 22.96 -3.13
CA LYS A 543 -4.27 23.79 -4.31
C LYS A 543 -3.70 23.22 -5.62
N ARG A 544 -3.70 21.90 -5.77
CA ARG A 544 -3.18 21.23 -6.96
C ARG A 544 -4.25 21.24 -8.05
N ASN A 545 -3.83 21.23 -9.32
CA ASN A 545 -4.73 21.04 -10.45
C ASN A 545 -5.55 19.74 -10.25
N PRO A 546 -6.89 19.83 -10.14
CA PRO A 546 -7.75 18.68 -9.82
C PRO A 546 -7.67 17.52 -10.81
N VAL A 547 -7.42 17.81 -12.09
CA VAL A 547 -7.32 16.79 -13.15
C VAL A 547 -5.99 16.07 -13.05
N ILE A 548 -4.89 16.81 -12.86
CA ILE A 548 -3.56 16.24 -12.60
C ILE A 548 -3.60 15.35 -11.36
N HIS A 549 -4.18 15.84 -10.26
CA HIS A 549 -4.31 15.05 -9.04
C HIS A 549 -5.12 13.77 -9.24
N PHE A 550 -6.19 13.84 -10.05
CA PHE A 550 -6.93 12.64 -10.41
C PHE A 550 -6.08 11.65 -11.19
N MET A 551 -5.36 12.06 -12.22
CA MET A 551 -4.55 11.15 -13.04
C MET A 551 -3.42 10.51 -12.23
N GLN A 552 -2.76 11.28 -11.35
CA GLN A 552 -1.62 10.78 -10.57
C GLN A 552 -2.01 9.92 -9.36
N LEU A 553 -3.12 10.24 -8.69
CA LEU A 553 -3.48 9.61 -7.41
C LEU A 553 -4.94 9.15 -7.38
N GLY A 554 -5.87 10.03 -7.77
CA GLY A 554 -7.30 9.76 -7.65
C GLY A 554 -7.79 8.57 -8.46
N GLY A 555 -7.25 8.34 -9.64
CA GLY A 555 -7.56 7.21 -10.49
C GLY A 555 -7.13 5.90 -9.83
N LEU A 556 -5.91 5.83 -9.30
CA LEU A 556 -5.42 4.64 -8.58
C LEU A 556 -6.30 4.31 -7.37
N GLU A 557 -6.73 5.35 -6.65
CA GLU A 557 -7.63 5.23 -5.50
C GLU A 557 -9.11 5.08 -5.86
N ARG A 558 -9.44 5.03 -7.17
CA ARG A 558 -10.81 4.96 -7.70
C ARG A 558 -11.73 6.05 -7.16
N ARG A 559 -11.18 7.25 -6.94
CA ARG A 559 -11.92 8.40 -6.44
C ARG A 559 -12.96 8.85 -7.46
N VAL A 560 -14.12 9.25 -6.94
CA VAL A 560 -15.19 9.79 -7.77
C VAL A 560 -14.81 11.20 -8.23
N PHE A 561 -14.66 11.38 -9.55
CA PHE A 561 -14.18 12.62 -10.19
C PHE A 561 -15.28 13.42 -10.91
N SER A 562 -16.48 12.86 -10.98
CA SER A 562 -17.66 13.55 -11.48
C SER A 562 -18.89 13.06 -10.73
N PRO A 563 -19.91 13.93 -10.54
CA PRO A 563 -21.19 13.49 -9.98
C PRO A 563 -21.99 12.61 -10.95
N LEU A 564 -21.62 12.57 -12.24
CA LEU A 564 -22.36 11.87 -13.30
C LEU A 564 -21.67 10.60 -13.81
N PHE A 565 -20.37 10.42 -13.53
CA PHE A 565 -19.56 9.35 -14.11
C PHE A 565 -18.67 8.70 -13.04
N ASP A 566 -18.47 7.38 -13.13
CA ASP A 566 -17.68 6.60 -12.19
C ASP A 566 -16.32 6.16 -12.74
N TYR A 567 -15.51 5.53 -11.89
CA TYR A 567 -14.17 5.05 -12.25
C TYR A 567 -14.19 3.95 -13.34
N LEU A 568 -15.23 3.11 -13.41
CA LEU A 568 -15.33 2.05 -14.42
C LEU A 568 -15.54 2.64 -15.82
N GLN A 569 -16.22 3.78 -15.93
CA GLN A 569 -16.36 4.50 -17.19
C GLN A 569 -15.06 5.18 -17.63
N TYR A 570 -14.28 5.72 -16.69
CA TYR A 570 -12.91 6.19 -16.95
C TYR A 570 -12.00 5.04 -17.39
N GLU A 571 -12.05 3.90 -16.69
CA GLU A 571 -11.28 2.71 -17.03
C GLU A 571 -11.63 2.19 -18.43
N LYS A 572 -12.89 2.29 -18.89
CA LYS A 572 -13.28 1.95 -20.27
C LYS A 572 -12.82 2.98 -21.31
N LEU A 573 -12.71 4.26 -20.93
CA LEU A 573 -12.16 5.32 -21.76
C LEU A 573 -10.65 5.13 -21.98
N VAL A 574 -9.94 4.69 -20.93
CA VAL A 574 -8.47 4.56 -20.88
C VAL A 574 -7.97 3.16 -21.29
N ARG A 575 -8.68 2.07 -20.93
CA ARG A 575 -8.31 0.67 -21.28
C ARG A 575 -8.76 0.21 -22.67
N LYS A 576 -8.99 1.10 -23.62
CA LYS A 576 -8.93 0.66 -25.02
C LYS A 576 -7.47 0.34 -25.36
N THR A 577 -7.05 -0.87 -25.02
CA THR A 577 -5.82 -1.55 -25.45
C THR A 577 -5.75 -1.76 -26.97
N THR A 578 -6.48 -0.97 -27.76
CA THR A 578 -6.57 -1.03 -29.21
C THR A 578 -7.00 0.32 -29.81
N LEU A 579 -6.63 1.48 -29.24
CA LEU A 579 -6.66 2.71 -30.08
C LEU A 579 -5.61 2.61 -31.20
N ARG A 580 -4.41 2.07 -30.91
CA ARG A 580 -3.41 1.72 -31.94
C ARG A 580 -3.94 0.73 -32.98
N GLN A 581 -4.69 -0.30 -32.58
CA GLN A 581 -5.25 -1.28 -33.53
C GLN A 581 -6.47 -0.72 -34.29
N PHE A 582 -7.35 0.04 -33.63
CA PHE A 582 -8.49 0.71 -34.26
C PHE A 582 -8.05 1.73 -35.33
N PHE A 583 -7.03 2.55 -35.07
CA PHE A 583 -6.49 3.51 -36.03
C PHE A 583 -5.52 2.87 -37.07
N ARG A 584 -4.83 1.77 -36.75
CA ARG A 584 -4.07 0.99 -37.76
C ARG A 584 -4.98 0.23 -38.74
N GLU A 585 -6.11 -0.29 -38.27
CA GLU A 585 -7.09 -1.01 -39.11
C GLU A 585 -7.91 -0.07 -40.02
N HIS A 586 -7.93 1.23 -39.71
CA HIS A 586 -8.63 2.25 -40.48
C HIS A 586 -7.66 3.32 -40.97
N SER A 587 -6.92 3.00 -42.05
CA SER A 587 -5.98 3.91 -42.70
C SER A 587 -6.68 5.19 -43.20
N PHE A 588 -6.39 6.34 -42.58
CA PHE A 588 -6.84 7.65 -43.06
C PHE A 588 -5.69 8.41 -43.71
N THR A 589 -5.57 8.29 -45.04
CA THR A 589 -4.76 9.21 -45.83
C THR A 589 -5.48 10.55 -45.90
N SER A 590 -4.93 11.57 -45.24
CA SER A 590 -5.52 12.91 -45.27
C SER A 590 -5.34 13.55 -46.65
N LYS A 591 -6.43 13.64 -47.41
CA LYS A 591 -6.62 14.65 -48.45
C LYS A 591 -8.10 14.80 -48.76
N LYS A 592 -8.67 15.88 -48.21
CA LYS A 592 -9.97 16.50 -48.54
C LYS A 592 -11.24 15.68 -48.25
N SER A 593 -12.26 16.45 -47.84
CA SER A 593 -13.70 16.16 -47.80
C SER A 593 -14.27 15.45 -46.56
N SER A 594 -14.97 16.25 -45.75
CA SER A 594 -16.37 16.04 -45.37
C SER A 594 -17.05 14.77 -45.89
N TYR A 595 -17.28 13.75 -45.06
CA TYR A 595 -18.40 12.78 -45.13
C TYR A 595 -18.54 12.13 -43.73
N CYS A 596 -19.65 12.21 -42.99
CA CYS A 596 -20.95 11.55 -43.19
C CYS A 596 -20.83 10.05 -43.50
N PHE A 597 -20.94 9.21 -42.47
CA PHE A 597 -21.15 7.77 -42.64
C PHE A 597 -22.60 7.50 -43.10
N ASN A 598 -22.75 7.10 -44.36
CA ASN A 598 -23.97 6.47 -44.89
C ASN A 598 -24.08 5.04 -44.33
N PHE A 599 -25.05 4.80 -43.46
CA PHE A 599 -25.64 3.47 -43.31
C PHE A 599 -26.51 3.20 -44.55
N LYS A 600 -26.51 1.95 -45.04
CA LYS A 600 -27.36 1.56 -46.17
C LYS A 600 -28.82 1.94 -45.88
N ALA A 601 -29.35 2.74 -46.80
CA ALA A 601 -30.71 3.20 -46.85
C ALA A 601 -31.65 2.05 -47.21
N THR A 602 -32.34 1.51 -46.22
CA THR A 602 -33.70 0.96 -46.36
C THR A 602 -34.32 1.00 -44.97
N ASP A 603 -35.44 1.70 -44.89
CA ASP A 603 -36.32 1.88 -43.75
C ASP A 603 -35.98 3.02 -42.77
N ILE A 604 -36.74 4.10 -43.01
CA ILE A 604 -37.22 5.15 -42.11
C ILE A 604 -36.60 6.53 -42.38
N GLU A 605 -37.10 7.10 -43.47
CA GLU A 605 -37.28 8.54 -43.62
C GLU A 605 -38.22 9.08 -42.52
N THR A 606 -37.74 10.02 -41.70
CA THR A 606 -38.32 11.39 -41.57
C THR A 606 -37.52 12.24 -40.59
N SER A 607 -36.46 12.84 -41.13
CA SER A 607 -35.95 14.21 -40.88
C SER A 607 -35.51 14.68 -39.48
N ARG A 608 -34.24 15.13 -39.45
CA ARG A 608 -33.54 16.09 -38.55
C ARG A 608 -32.90 15.53 -37.26
N LEU A 609 -31.73 14.89 -37.40
CA LEU A 609 -30.76 14.74 -36.31
C LEU A 609 -29.36 15.18 -36.77
N LYS A 610 -28.81 16.22 -36.12
CA LYS A 610 -27.40 16.66 -36.18
C LYS A 610 -26.85 16.72 -34.75
N ARG A 611 -25.70 16.07 -34.49
CA ARG A 611 -24.71 16.19 -33.35
C ARG A 611 -24.45 14.93 -32.49
N PRO A 612 -23.24 14.80 -31.88
CA PRO A 612 -22.67 13.54 -31.36
C PRO A 612 -23.17 13.16 -29.96
N ALA A 613 -24.49 13.21 -29.74
CA ALA A 613 -25.12 12.67 -28.52
C ALA A 613 -25.25 11.12 -28.55
N ASN A 614 -24.98 10.48 -29.69
CA ASN A 614 -25.37 9.08 -29.91
C ASN A 614 -24.25 8.03 -29.71
N LEU A 615 -23.01 8.44 -29.44
CA LEU A 615 -22.03 7.51 -28.84
C LEU A 615 -22.41 7.13 -27.41
N LEU A 616 -23.20 7.98 -26.74
CA LEU A 616 -23.76 7.76 -25.40
C LEU A 616 -24.86 6.70 -25.38
N VAL A 617 -25.59 6.50 -26.49
CA VAL A 617 -26.76 5.60 -26.58
C VAL A 617 -26.33 4.15 -26.83
N HIS A 618 -25.25 3.94 -27.61
CA HIS A 618 -24.80 2.59 -27.94
C HIS A 618 -24.01 1.90 -26.82
N PHE A 619 -23.44 2.66 -25.87
CA PHE A 619 -22.65 2.15 -24.75
C PHE A 619 -23.49 1.54 -23.61
N LEU A 620 -24.81 1.76 -23.62
CA LEU A 620 -25.72 1.39 -22.53
C LEU A 620 -26.36 0.00 -22.68
N THR A 621 -26.22 -0.66 -23.83
CA THR A 621 -26.97 -1.88 -24.17
C THR A 621 -26.21 -3.20 -23.99
N SER A 622 -24.92 -3.20 -23.66
CA SER A 622 -24.09 -4.42 -23.66
C SER A 622 -23.91 -5.13 -22.29
N GLY A 623 -24.73 -4.81 -21.28
CA GLY A 623 -24.69 -5.43 -19.95
C GLY A 623 -25.65 -6.63 -19.73
N ALA A 624 -26.16 -7.25 -20.79
CA ALA A 624 -27.22 -8.26 -20.70
C ALA A 624 -26.67 -9.70 -20.68
N ALA A 625 -25.97 -10.09 -19.60
CA ALA A 625 -25.48 -11.46 -19.46
C ALA A 625 -25.49 -12.03 -18.02
N MET A 626 -26.38 -11.61 -17.10
CA MET A 626 -26.54 -12.29 -15.78
C MET A 626 -27.93 -12.23 -15.13
N GLY A 627 -29.02 -11.88 -15.83
CA GLY A 627 -30.40 -12.01 -15.30
C GLY A 627 -30.80 -11.06 -14.14
N LEU A 628 -29.90 -10.19 -13.68
CA LEU A 628 -30.19 -9.04 -12.80
C LEU A 628 -30.33 -7.78 -13.67
N SER A 629 -31.37 -6.96 -13.42
CA SER A 629 -31.49 -5.68 -14.14
C SER A 629 -30.45 -4.71 -13.59
N PRO A 630 -29.55 -4.14 -14.40
CA PRO A 630 -28.74 -3.02 -13.96
C PRO A 630 -29.66 -1.88 -13.49
N SER A 631 -29.24 -1.17 -12.45
CA SER A 631 -29.91 0.06 -12.00
C SER A 631 -30.15 0.97 -13.21
N PRO A 632 -31.41 1.35 -13.48
CA PRO A 632 -31.69 2.34 -14.51
C PRO A 632 -31.07 3.68 -14.09
N ASN A 633 -29.96 4.05 -14.73
CA ASN A 633 -29.26 5.31 -14.47
C ASN A 633 -30.24 6.47 -14.62
N PHE A 634 -30.44 7.27 -13.57
CA PHE A 634 -31.44 8.34 -13.55
C PHE A 634 -31.33 9.30 -14.75
N GLY A 635 -30.11 9.62 -15.18
CA GLY A 635 -29.83 10.46 -16.36
C GLY A 635 -30.12 9.80 -17.72
N GLN A 636 -30.38 8.49 -17.80
CA GLN A 636 -30.86 7.83 -19.02
C GLN A 636 -32.32 8.19 -19.30
N PHE A 637 -33.12 8.39 -18.26
CA PHE A 637 -34.57 8.48 -18.38
C PHE A 637 -35.10 9.90 -18.17
N PHE A 638 -34.37 10.75 -17.45
CA PHE A 638 -34.79 12.12 -17.13
C PHE A 638 -33.79 13.18 -17.59
N GLU A 639 -34.31 14.34 -17.98
CA GLU A 639 -33.58 15.56 -18.29
C GLU A 639 -34.05 16.72 -17.40
N LEU A 640 -33.16 17.69 -17.18
CA LEU A 640 -33.48 18.89 -16.42
C LEU A 640 -33.76 20.06 -17.35
N LYS A 641 -34.88 20.74 -17.14
CA LYS A 641 -35.16 22.03 -17.79
C LYS A 641 -35.18 23.17 -16.77
N PRO A 642 -34.42 24.25 -17.00
CA PRO A 642 -34.47 25.42 -16.14
C PRO A 642 -35.85 26.09 -16.30
N ARG A 643 -36.54 26.35 -15.18
CA ARG A 643 -37.80 27.08 -15.19
C ARG A 643 -37.52 28.55 -14.87
N VAL A 644 -37.62 29.43 -15.86
CA VAL A 644 -37.51 30.87 -15.66
C VAL A 644 -38.76 31.36 -14.93
N MET A 645 -38.62 31.81 -13.68
CA MET A 645 -39.67 32.58 -13.00
C MET A 645 -39.12 33.92 -12.51
N LYS A 646 -39.81 35.01 -12.84
CA LYS A 646 -39.53 36.35 -12.32
C LYS A 646 -39.86 36.39 -10.82
N ALA A 647 -38.85 36.20 -9.96
CA ALA A 647 -38.75 36.67 -8.56
C ALA A 647 -37.70 35.86 -7.75
N GLY A 648 -36.51 35.63 -8.31
CA GLY A 648 -35.32 35.29 -7.50
C GLY A 648 -35.19 33.85 -6.97
N ASN A 649 -36.07 32.91 -7.32
CA ASN A 649 -35.88 31.48 -7.00
C ASN A 649 -35.90 30.64 -8.28
N ASP A 650 -34.73 30.30 -8.80
CA ASP A 650 -34.58 29.39 -9.94
C ASP A 650 -34.77 27.94 -9.50
N PHE A 651 -35.79 27.28 -10.04
CA PHE A 651 -36.05 25.84 -9.82
C PHE A 651 -35.90 25.08 -11.14
N TRP A 652 -35.46 23.84 -11.04
CA TRP A 652 -35.33 22.92 -12.18
C TRP A 652 -36.52 21.96 -12.19
N LYS A 653 -37.08 21.74 -13.39
CA LYS A 653 -38.09 20.71 -13.62
C LYS A 653 -37.42 19.45 -14.15
N VAL A 654 -37.76 18.30 -13.57
CA VAL A 654 -37.36 16.98 -14.06
C VAL A 654 -38.37 16.55 -15.12
N GLU A 655 -37.95 16.43 -16.37
CA GLU A 655 -38.79 15.95 -17.47
C GLU A 655 -38.28 14.60 -17.98
N PRO A 656 -39.16 13.67 -18.36
CA PRO A 656 -38.74 12.43 -18.98
C PRO A 656 -38.19 12.71 -20.39
N LYS A 657 -37.10 12.04 -20.77
CA LYS A 657 -36.50 12.21 -22.10
C LYS A 657 -37.41 11.71 -23.24
N SER A 658 -38.34 10.79 -22.96
CA SER A 658 -39.42 10.44 -23.90
C SER A 658 -40.68 9.97 -23.16
N ALA A 659 -41.86 10.08 -23.79
CA ALA A 659 -43.13 9.58 -23.23
C ALA A 659 -43.16 8.03 -23.13
N GLU A 660 -42.48 7.35 -24.06
CA GLU A 660 -42.36 5.89 -24.10
C GLU A 660 -41.49 5.33 -22.96
N THR A 661 -40.53 6.12 -22.47
CA THR A 661 -39.62 5.76 -21.36
C THR A 661 -40.36 5.43 -20.05
N ILE A 662 -41.42 6.18 -19.72
CA ILE A 662 -42.21 5.97 -18.50
C ILE A 662 -43.15 4.76 -18.68
N LEU A 663 -43.68 4.56 -19.89
CA LEU A 663 -44.64 3.50 -20.22
C LEU A 663 -43.98 2.12 -20.37
N ALA A 664 -42.70 2.06 -20.75
CA ALA A 664 -41.96 0.80 -20.95
C ALA A 664 -41.34 0.21 -19.66
N SER A 665 -41.39 0.93 -18.54
CA SER A 665 -40.77 0.50 -17.27
C SER A 665 -41.80 -0.17 -16.34
N PRO A 666 -41.82 -1.50 -16.15
CA PRO A 666 -42.76 -2.12 -15.22
C PRO A 666 -42.45 -1.81 -13.75
N GLY A 667 -43.49 -1.78 -12.91
CA GLY A 667 -43.39 -1.85 -11.45
C GLY A 667 -42.91 -0.58 -10.72
N THR A 668 -41.99 -0.80 -9.77
CA THR A 668 -41.52 0.15 -8.74
C THR A 668 -40.86 1.41 -9.31
N PHE A 669 -40.14 1.30 -10.43
CA PHE A 669 -39.43 2.41 -11.07
C PHE A 669 -40.38 3.41 -11.76
N ALA A 670 -41.43 2.93 -12.45
CA ALA A 670 -42.40 3.82 -13.12
C ALA A 670 -43.24 4.66 -12.15
N SER A 671 -43.41 4.22 -10.90
CA SER A 671 -44.07 5.02 -9.87
C SER A 671 -43.14 6.13 -9.34
N ILE A 672 -41.86 5.82 -9.09
CA ILE A 672 -40.85 6.84 -8.77
C ILE A 672 -40.75 7.87 -9.89
N ALA A 673 -40.69 7.40 -11.14
CA ALA A 673 -40.69 8.24 -12.34
C ALA A 673 -41.85 9.23 -12.35
N ARG A 674 -43.08 8.73 -12.20
CA ARG A 674 -44.31 9.56 -12.17
C ARG A 674 -44.28 10.62 -11.06
N ARG A 675 -43.72 10.30 -9.90
CA ARG A 675 -43.61 11.24 -8.77
C ARG A 675 -42.55 12.33 -8.98
N LEU A 676 -41.56 12.06 -9.83
CA LEU A 676 -40.48 12.99 -10.14
C LEU A 676 -40.80 13.97 -11.28
N VAL A 677 -41.70 13.61 -12.19
CA VAL A 677 -42.04 14.36 -13.42
C VAL A 677 -42.53 15.81 -13.18
N ASP A 678 -42.89 16.17 -11.95
CA ASP A 678 -43.26 17.55 -11.58
C ASP A 678 -42.57 18.06 -10.29
N ALA A 679 -41.53 17.36 -9.82
CA ALA A 679 -40.75 17.80 -8.68
C ALA A 679 -40.00 19.09 -9.02
N LYS A 680 -40.20 20.14 -8.20
CA LYS A 680 -39.42 21.38 -8.27
C LYS A 680 -38.17 21.20 -7.41
N LEU A 681 -37.04 20.97 -8.06
CA LEU A 681 -35.76 20.73 -7.38
C LEU A 681 -34.84 21.92 -7.59
N SER A 682 -34.14 22.33 -6.54
CA SER A 682 -32.90 23.10 -6.70
C SER A 682 -31.86 22.25 -7.45
N ARG A 683 -30.88 22.92 -8.05
CA ARG A 683 -29.74 22.25 -8.71
C ARG A 683 -29.05 21.26 -7.77
N GLU A 684 -28.93 21.64 -6.50
CA GLU A 684 -28.29 20.83 -5.46
C GLU A 684 -29.13 19.59 -5.09
N GLU A 685 -30.45 19.73 -4.94
CA GLU A 685 -31.37 18.60 -4.66
C GLU A 685 -31.40 17.59 -5.79
N TYR A 686 -31.34 18.04 -7.05
CA TYR A 686 -31.25 17.13 -8.20
C TYR A 686 -29.98 16.28 -8.16
N PHE A 687 -28.80 16.88 -7.95
CA PHE A 687 -27.55 16.12 -7.90
C PHE A 687 -27.56 15.08 -6.79
N LYS A 688 -28.13 15.44 -5.64
CA LYS A 688 -28.28 14.52 -4.51
C LYS A 688 -29.29 13.41 -4.81
N LEU A 689 -30.40 13.73 -5.47
CA LEU A 689 -31.39 12.77 -5.94
C LEU A 689 -30.78 11.78 -6.95
N ALA A 690 -30.05 12.27 -7.95
CA ALA A 690 -29.37 11.42 -8.93
C ALA A 690 -28.38 10.46 -8.24
N LYS A 691 -27.62 10.96 -7.27
CA LYS A 691 -26.70 10.15 -6.47
C LYS A 691 -27.42 9.08 -5.65
N LEU A 692 -28.52 9.43 -5.01
CA LEU A 692 -29.37 8.50 -4.26
C LEU A 692 -29.96 7.42 -5.18
N MET A 693 -30.40 7.78 -6.39
CA MET A 693 -30.95 6.83 -7.36
C MET A 693 -29.91 5.81 -7.84
N ASN A 694 -28.65 6.22 -7.97
CA ASN A 694 -27.55 5.30 -8.30
C ASN A 694 -27.20 4.33 -7.16
N CYS A 695 -27.63 4.64 -5.93
CA CYS A 695 -27.43 3.82 -4.73
C CYS A 695 -28.60 2.88 -4.44
N LEU A 696 -29.69 2.98 -5.21
CA LEU A 696 -30.94 2.30 -4.97
C LEU A 696 -31.06 1.06 -5.85
N THR A 697 -31.05 -0.12 -5.22
CA THR A 697 -31.41 -1.39 -5.84
C THR A 697 -32.82 -1.77 -5.43
N LEU A 698 -33.74 -1.78 -6.40
CA LEU A 698 -35.13 -2.11 -6.13
C LEU A 698 -35.37 -3.61 -6.33
N ARG A 699 -35.93 -4.27 -5.30
CA ARG A 699 -36.51 -5.62 -5.45
C ARG A 699 -37.58 -5.61 -6.54
N LYS A 700 -37.56 -6.63 -7.40
CA LYS A 700 -38.62 -6.86 -8.41
C LYS A 700 -39.92 -7.18 -7.69
N SER A 701 -40.95 -6.35 -7.90
CA SER A 701 -42.32 -6.57 -7.44
C SER A 701 -43.27 -6.36 -8.61
N GLU A 702 -44.21 -7.29 -8.81
CA GLU A 702 -45.28 -7.19 -9.81
C GLU A 702 -46.35 -6.17 -9.39
N LYS A 703 -46.52 -5.96 -8.09
CA LYS A 703 -47.33 -4.88 -7.52
C LYS A 703 -46.44 -3.64 -7.46
N GLY A 704 -46.81 -2.55 -8.14
CA GLY A 704 -46.02 -1.31 -8.21
C GLY A 704 -45.63 -0.71 -6.83
N PHE A 705 -44.82 0.35 -6.85
CA PHE A 705 -44.15 0.96 -5.68
C PHE A 705 -45.04 1.16 -4.43
N LEU A 706 -44.89 0.25 -3.45
CA LEU A 706 -45.17 0.43 -2.02
C LEU A 706 -46.54 1.02 -1.61
N GLU A 707 -47.59 0.87 -2.43
CA GLU A 707 -48.91 1.41 -2.09
C GLU A 707 -49.69 0.45 -1.17
N GLY A 708 -49.85 0.85 0.11
CA GLY A 708 -50.73 0.19 1.07
C GLY A 708 -50.09 -0.88 1.97
N THR A 709 -48.81 -1.20 1.81
CA THR A 709 -48.10 -2.20 2.61
C THR A 709 -47.34 -1.56 3.79
N ALA A 710 -47.18 -2.31 4.89
CA ALA A 710 -46.43 -1.82 6.04
C ALA A 710 -44.93 -1.86 5.72
N THR A 711 -44.28 -0.69 5.68
CA THR A 711 -42.84 -0.57 5.38
C THR A 711 -42.00 -0.52 6.65
N ILE A 712 -40.86 -1.22 6.63
CA ILE A 712 -39.84 -1.21 7.67
C ILE A 712 -38.46 -0.90 7.07
N PHE A 713 -37.70 -0.02 7.74
CA PHE A 713 -36.32 0.26 7.38
C PHE A 713 -35.37 -0.49 8.30
N LEU A 714 -34.29 -1.03 7.76
CA LEU A 714 -33.29 -1.80 8.49
C LEU A 714 -31.91 -1.29 8.12
N ALA A 715 -31.13 -0.77 9.06
CA ALA A 715 -29.79 -0.25 8.79
C ALA A 715 -28.73 -1.24 9.26
N THR A 716 -27.70 -1.48 8.43
CA THR A 716 -26.49 -2.23 8.77
C THR A 716 -25.23 -1.44 8.41
N HIS A 717 -24.17 -1.58 9.21
CA HIS A 717 -22.88 -0.92 8.99
C HIS A 717 -22.03 -1.61 7.91
N GLU A 718 -22.30 -2.88 7.62
CA GLU A 718 -21.70 -3.61 6.51
C GLU A 718 -22.57 -4.78 6.06
N ALA A 719 -22.30 -5.29 4.86
CA ALA A 719 -22.96 -6.47 4.27
C ALA A 719 -22.02 -7.69 4.22
N SER A 720 -21.18 -7.87 5.23
CA SER A 720 -20.31 -9.05 5.37
C SER A 720 -21.10 -10.27 5.86
N ARG A 721 -20.56 -11.49 5.69
CA ARG A 721 -21.13 -12.72 6.30
C ARG A 721 -20.69 -12.84 7.77
N THR A 722 -21.14 -11.90 8.60
CA THR A 722 -20.83 -11.87 10.05
C THR A 722 -22.13 -11.80 10.87
N GLY A 723 -22.02 -11.98 12.20
CA GLY A 723 -23.19 -12.16 13.08
C GLY A 723 -24.28 -11.10 12.94
N ALA A 724 -23.93 -9.81 13.02
CA ALA A 724 -24.92 -8.73 12.96
C ALA A 724 -25.62 -8.61 11.58
N PRO A 725 -24.91 -8.59 10.44
CA PRO A 725 -25.57 -8.61 9.12
C PRO A 725 -26.38 -9.88 8.83
N LEU A 726 -25.94 -11.05 9.28
CA LEU A 726 -26.67 -12.31 9.10
C LEU A 726 -27.95 -12.37 9.94
N LEU A 727 -27.91 -11.86 11.18
CA LEU A 727 -29.12 -11.67 11.98
C LEU A 727 -30.12 -10.75 11.26
N LEU A 728 -29.63 -9.64 10.70
CA LEU A 728 -30.49 -8.73 9.93
C LEU A 728 -31.10 -9.43 8.72
N LEU A 729 -30.34 -10.27 8.01
CA LEU A 729 -30.83 -11.04 6.88
C LEU A 729 -31.97 -11.99 7.28
N GLN A 730 -31.84 -12.68 8.41
CA GLN A 730 -32.92 -13.52 8.96
C GLN A 730 -34.15 -12.68 9.30
N MET A 731 -33.98 -11.53 9.98
CA MET A 731 -35.09 -10.62 10.27
C MET A 731 -35.80 -10.14 9.00
N ILE A 732 -35.04 -9.79 7.96
CA ILE A 732 -35.59 -9.38 6.66
C ILE A 732 -36.42 -10.51 6.04
N ARG A 733 -35.92 -11.75 6.07
CA ARG A 733 -36.66 -12.92 5.55
C ARG A 733 -37.98 -13.10 6.28
N GLU A 734 -37.97 -13.03 7.61
CA GLU A 734 -39.17 -13.16 8.44
C GLU A 734 -40.17 -12.02 8.19
N PHE A 735 -39.71 -10.77 8.19
CA PHE A 735 -40.58 -9.63 7.89
C PHE A 735 -41.20 -9.73 6.49
N ALA A 736 -40.38 -10.07 5.49
CA ALA A 736 -40.85 -10.25 4.12
C ALA A 736 -41.86 -11.41 4.00
N ALA A 737 -41.64 -12.52 4.70
CA ALA A 737 -42.57 -13.66 4.74
C ALA A 737 -43.92 -13.28 5.36
N HIS A 738 -43.93 -12.35 6.32
CA HIS A 738 -45.15 -11.82 6.94
C HIS A 738 -45.73 -10.59 6.22
N GLY A 739 -45.30 -10.32 4.98
CA GLY A 739 -45.89 -9.30 4.11
C GLY A 739 -45.43 -7.86 4.38
N TRP A 740 -44.32 -7.67 5.10
CA TRP A 740 -43.70 -6.35 5.26
C TRP A 740 -42.81 -6.01 4.08
N GLU A 741 -42.87 -4.74 3.67
CA GLU A 741 -41.92 -4.20 2.69
C GLU A 741 -40.66 -3.73 3.41
N CYS A 742 -39.55 -4.40 3.12
CA CYS A 742 -38.27 -4.14 3.76
C CYS A 742 -37.40 -3.22 2.91
N VAL A 743 -36.80 -2.21 3.54
CA VAL A 743 -35.77 -1.35 2.94
C VAL A 743 -34.51 -1.42 3.78
N VAL A 744 -33.41 -1.89 3.19
CA VAL A 744 -32.12 -2.06 3.86
C VAL A 744 -31.21 -0.90 3.52
N LEU A 745 -30.65 -0.26 4.54
CA LEU A 745 -29.61 0.76 4.41
C LEU A 745 -28.26 0.11 4.70
N ILE A 746 -27.35 0.15 3.73
CA ILE A 746 -26.00 -0.45 3.84
C ILE A 746 -24.97 0.68 3.81
N ASP A 747 -24.01 0.66 4.72
CA ASP A 747 -22.88 1.59 4.71
C ASP A 747 -21.65 1.07 3.94
N LYS A 748 -21.34 -0.23 4.09
CA LYS A 748 -20.26 -0.91 3.37
C LYS A 748 -20.77 -2.15 2.65
N GLU A 749 -20.37 -2.31 1.39
CA GLU A 749 -20.66 -3.48 0.56
C GLU A 749 -20.13 -4.78 1.17
N GLY A 750 -20.68 -5.90 0.72
CA GLY A 750 -20.19 -7.21 1.10
C GLY A 750 -21.01 -8.36 0.53
N ALA A 751 -20.59 -9.57 0.87
CA ALA A 751 -21.07 -10.81 0.26
C ALA A 751 -22.57 -11.13 0.47
N VAL A 752 -23.28 -10.45 1.39
CA VAL A 752 -24.72 -10.68 1.62
C VAL A 752 -25.63 -9.64 0.96
N GLU A 753 -25.09 -8.66 0.23
CA GLU A 753 -25.89 -7.61 -0.43
C GLU A 753 -26.90 -8.17 -1.43
N ASP A 754 -26.48 -9.13 -2.26
CA ASP A 754 -27.37 -9.82 -3.20
C ASP A 754 -28.49 -10.60 -2.48
N GLU A 755 -28.20 -11.12 -1.29
CA GLU A 755 -29.19 -11.83 -0.48
C GLU A 755 -30.21 -10.86 0.13
N PHE A 756 -29.77 -9.67 0.57
CA PHE A 756 -30.69 -8.60 0.96
C PHE A 756 -31.60 -8.20 -0.19
N ALA A 757 -31.05 -7.99 -1.38
CA ALA A 757 -31.82 -7.56 -2.56
C ALA A 757 -32.89 -8.56 -3.02
N ARG A 758 -32.78 -9.84 -2.64
CA ARG A 758 -33.83 -10.85 -2.90
C ARG A 758 -35.10 -10.61 -2.10
N TYR A 759 -34.98 -10.10 -0.88
CA TYR A 759 -36.09 -9.97 0.07
C TYR A 759 -36.46 -8.52 0.38
N ALA A 760 -35.57 -7.56 0.10
CA ALA A 760 -35.75 -6.14 0.43
C ALA A 760 -35.25 -5.21 -0.69
N HIS A 761 -35.70 -3.96 -0.67
CA HIS A 761 -35.04 -2.87 -1.40
C HIS A 761 -33.73 -2.52 -0.70
N VAL A 762 -32.66 -2.22 -1.45
CA VAL A 762 -31.34 -1.91 -0.87
C VAL A 762 -30.95 -0.48 -1.24
N ILE A 763 -30.52 0.30 -0.25
CA ILE A 763 -29.93 1.63 -0.41
C ILE A 763 -28.50 1.57 0.10
N ASN A 764 -27.54 1.66 -0.82
CA ASN A 764 -26.13 1.61 -0.50
C ASN A 764 -25.56 3.03 -0.31
N PHE A 765 -25.40 3.47 0.93
CA PHE A 765 -24.93 4.82 1.25
C PHE A 765 -23.41 4.99 1.15
N ARG A 766 -22.66 4.01 0.62
CA ARG A 766 -21.20 4.04 0.51
C ARG A 766 -20.70 5.32 -0.18
N GLY A 767 -19.92 6.12 0.55
CA GLY A 767 -19.39 7.39 0.04
C GLY A 767 -20.46 8.42 -0.36
N VAL A 768 -21.71 8.16 0.00
CA VAL A 768 -22.87 8.98 -0.33
C VAL A 768 -23.32 9.76 0.89
N ALA A 769 -23.51 9.08 2.02
CA ALA A 769 -23.89 9.66 3.30
C ALA A 769 -22.87 9.32 4.39
N THR A 770 -21.85 10.17 4.56
CA THR A 770 -20.76 9.95 5.52
C THR A 770 -20.97 10.65 6.86
N ARG A 771 -21.84 11.67 6.91
CA ARG A 771 -22.12 12.47 8.11
C ARG A 771 -23.61 12.45 8.44
N TYR A 772 -23.96 12.81 9.67
CA TYR A 772 -25.35 12.99 10.11
C TYR A 772 -26.15 13.92 9.18
N SER A 773 -25.56 15.06 8.80
CA SER A 773 -26.20 16.04 7.90
C SER A 773 -26.51 15.44 6.53
N ASP A 774 -25.60 14.60 6.04
CA ASP A 774 -25.79 13.92 4.76
C ASP A 774 -26.96 12.92 4.87
N CYS A 775 -27.03 12.15 5.96
CA CYS A 775 -28.12 11.19 6.21
C CYS A 775 -29.49 11.88 6.31
N GLN A 776 -29.59 12.97 7.07
CA GLN A 776 -30.81 13.78 7.17
C GLN A 776 -31.30 14.19 5.79
N MET A 777 -30.41 14.78 5.01
CA MET A 777 -30.71 15.29 3.68
C MET A 777 -31.17 14.19 2.70
N TYR A 778 -30.55 13.01 2.69
CA TYR A 778 -31.02 11.92 1.81
C TYR A 778 -32.35 11.33 2.27
N LEU A 779 -32.61 11.25 3.57
CA LEU A 779 -33.93 10.88 4.07
C LEU A 779 -34.99 11.94 3.72
N ASP A 780 -34.64 13.23 3.76
CA ASP A 780 -35.52 14.30 3.30
C ASP A 780 -35.86 14.11 1.81
N ILE A 781 -34.88 13.77 0.97
CA ILE A 781 -35.12 13.47 -0.45
C ILE A 781 -36.01 12.22 -0.60
N LEU A 782 -35.73 11.13 0.13
CA LEU A 782 -36.52 9.91 0.08
C LEU A 782 -37.98 10.15 0.47
N PHE A 783 -38.23 10.81 1.59
CA PHE A 783 -39.59 10.97 2.13
C PHE A 783 -40.33 12.18 1.54
N ASN A 784 -39.65 13.29 1.29
CA ASN A 784 -40.30 14.53 0.88
C ASN A 784 -40.34 14.69 -0.64
N ILE A 785 -39.33 14.22 -1.37
CA ILE A 785 -39.27 14.33 -2.84
C ILE A 785 -39.78 13.04 -3.49
N LEU A 786 -39.16 11.91 -3.18
CA LEU A 786 -39.54 10.61 -3.76
C LEU A 786 -40.85 10.07 -3.17
N LYS A 787 -41.33 10.66 -2.08
CA LYS A 787 -42.53 10.24 -1.35
C LYS A 787 -42.49 8.75 -1.00
N PHE A 788 -41.32 8.22 -0.62
CA PHE A 788 -41.24 6.88 -0.03
C PHE A 788 -42.27 6.79 1.10
N PRO A 789 -43.06 5.70 1.19
CA PRO A 789 -43.98 5.54 2.29
C PRO A 789 -43.21 5.64 3.59
N LYS A 790 -43.73 6.47 4.50
CA LYS A 790 -43.10 6.64 5.81
C LYS A 790 -43.11 5.28 6.51
N PRO A 791 -41.95 4.75 6.90
CA PRO A 791 -41.91 3.45 7.55
C PRO A 791 -42.56 3.54 8.92
N LYS A 792 -43.21 2.45 9.32
CA LYS A 792 -43.77 2.33 10.68
C LYS A 792 -42.65 2.24 11.72
N LEU A 793 -41.50 1.70 11.32
CA LEU A 793 -40.37 1.39 12.18
C LEU A 793 -39.05 1.43 11.42
N CYS A 794 -38.00 1.85 12.10
CA CYS A 794 -36.62 1.74 11.67
C CYS A 794 -35.84 0.89 12.69
N LEU A 795 -35.13 -0.13 12.20
CA LEU A 795 -34.25 -0.99 12.99
C LEU A 795 -32.82 -0.56 12.75
N LEU A 796 -32.15 -0.09 13.79
CA LEU A 796 -30.73 0.25 13.76
C LEU A 796 -29.96 -0.95 14.28
N ASN A 797 -29.39 -1.74 13.37
CA ASN A 797 -28.71 -2.98 13.71
C ASN A 797 -27.21 -2.73 13.89
N SER A 798 -26.78 -2.49 15.14
CA SER A 798 -25.45 -2.01 15.59
C SER A 798 -25.45 -0.54 16.01
N LEU A 799 -24.64 -0.22 17.02
CA LEU A 799 -24.34 1.17 17.41
C LEU A 799 -23.67 1.96 16.28
N GLU A 800 -22.96 1.30 15.36
CA GLU A 800 -22.32 1.94 14.19
C GLU A 800 -23.34 2.63 13.25
N THR A 801 -24.59 2.16 13.26
CA THR A 801 -25.68 2.73 12.45
C THR A 801 -26.35 3.93 13.13
N GLY A 802 -25.89 4.34 14.32
CA GLY A 802 -26.50 5.37 15.16
C GLY A 802 -26.65 6.74 14.50
N ARG A 803 -25.86 7.04 13.46
CA ARG A 803 -26.00 8.28 12.66
C ARG A 803 -27.36 8.43 11.99
N PHE A 804 -28.08 7.32 11.79
CA PHE A 804 -29.44 7.30 11.25
C PHE A 804 -30.52 7.56 12.31
N ALA A 805 -30.21 7.43 13.62
CA ALA A 805 -31.19 7.59 14.69
C ALA A 805 -31.85 8.98 14.66
N LYS A 806 -31.05 10.05 14.73
CA LYS A 806 -31.60 11.40 14.76
C LYS A 806 -32.31 11.79 13.45
N PRO A 807 -31.81 11.45 12.24
CA PRO A 807 -32.54 11.69 10.99
C PRO A 807 -33.92 11.01 10.89
N PHE A 808 -34.02 9.75 11.32
CA PHE A 808 -35.31 9.04 11.35
C PHE A 808 -36.25 9.64 12.40
N ALA A 809 -35.74 9.99 13.58
CA ALA A 809 -36.52 10.60 14.64
C ALA A 809 -37.10 11.97 14.23
N ASN A 810 -36.34 12.78 13.47
CA ASN A 810 -36.82 14.07 12.96
C ASN A 810 -37.99 13.92 11.98
N HIS A 811 -38.13 12.74 11.35
CA HIS A 811 -39.27 12.41 10.48
C HIS A 811 -40.46 11.80 11.23
N GLY A 812 -40.37 11.66 12.55
CA GLY A 812 -41.38 11.04 13.41
C GLY A 812 -41.42 9.51 13.31
N ILE A 813 -40.35 8.88 12.82
CA ILE A 813 -40.27 7.43 12.63
C ILE A 813 -39.79 6.78 13.94
N LYS A 814 -40.48 5.71 14.34
CA LYS A 814 -40.09 4.94 15.53
C LYS A 814 -38.82 4.14 15.26
N ILE A 815 -37.93 4.09 16.24
CA ILE A 815 -36.60 3.47 16.16
C ILE A 815 -36.48 2.40 17.24
N ILE A 816 -36.02 1.21 16.82
CA ILE A 816 -35.49 0.19 17.73
C ILE A 816 -34.01 0.02 17.42
N THR A 817 -33.17 0.10 18.43
CA THR A 817 -31.71 -0.06 18.28
C THR A 817 -31.26 -1.39 18.85
N PHE A 818 -30.59 -2.19 18.05
CA PHE A 818 -29.87 -3.38 18.48
C PHE A 818 -28.41 -3.00 18.74
N VAL A 819 -27.92 -3.34 19.93
CA VAL A 819 -26.53 -3.12 20.33
C VAL A 819 -25.76 -4.42 20.12
N HIS A 820 -24.69 -4.40 19.33
CA HIS A 820 -23.84 -5.58 19.10
C HIS A 820 -22.40 -5.36 19.56
N GLU A 821 -22.14 -4.22 20.19
CA GLU A 821 -20.83 -3.73 20.59
C GLU A 821 -20.80 -3.36 22.07
N MET A 822 -19.59 -3.30 22.63
CA MET A 822 -19.41 -2.76 23.98
C MET A 822 -19.49 -1.24 23.94
N ALA A 823 -20.30 -0.65 24.82
CA ALA A 823 -20.54 0.79 24.85
C ALA A 823 -19.27 1.62 25.14
N ASP A 824 -18.21 1.01 25.67
CA ASP A 824 -16.95 1.69 25.96
C ASP A 824 -16.14 2.09 24.73
N ALA A 825 -16.43 1.51 23.57
CA ALA A 825 -15.88 1.93 22.29
C ALA A 825 -16.41 3.29 21.81
N TYR A 826 -17.52 3.80 22.38
CA TYR A 826 -18.21 4.98 21.87
C TYR A 826 -18.17 6.19 22.82
N PRO A 827 -18.16 7.43 22.26
CA PRO A 827 -18.32 8.65 23.04
C PRO A 827 -19.70 8.72 23.72
N VAL A 828 -19.74 9.20 24.98
CA VAL A 828 -20.98 9.34 25.74
C VAL A 828 -22.05 10.18 25.03
N PRO A 829 -21.74 11.33 24.38
CA PRO A 829 -22.76 12.10 23.66
C PRO A 829 -23.42 11.31 22.52
N TYR A 830 -22.65 10.45 21.85
CA TYR A 830 -23.15 9.63 20.74
C TYR A 830 -24.14 8.57 21.23
N LEU A 831 -23.77 7.84 22.28
CA LEU A 831 -24.67 6.86 22.92
C LEU A 831 -25.96 7.51 23.41
N LYS A 832 -25.84 8.71 24.01
CA LYS A 832 -26.99 9.45 24.51
C LYS A 832 -27.98 9.80 23.40
N ASP A 833 -27.48 10.31 22.28
CA ASP A 833 -28.32 10.70 21.14
C ASP A 833 -29.09 9.50 20.58
N ILE A 834 -28.44 8.35 20.40
CA ILE A 834 -29.09 7.14 19.88
C ILE A 834 -30.17 6.64 20.85
N PHE A 835 -29.82 6.46 22.12
CA PHE A 835 -30.74 5.88 23.09
C PHE A 835 -31.93 6.79 23.39
N GLN A 836 -31.76 8.11 23.42
CA GLN A 836 -32.87 9.06 23.60
C GLN A 836 -33.84 9.06 22.42
N LYS A 837 -33.36 8.77 21.21
CA LYS A 837 -34.21 8.71 20.01
C LYS A 837 -34.87 7.35 19.80
N SER A 838 -34.40 6.32 20.49
CA SER A 838 -34.91 4.94 20.39
C SER A 838 -36.11 4.74 21.30
N GLN A 839 -37.17 4.11 20.79
CA GLN A 839 -38.32 3.69 21.61
C GLN A 839 -38.04 2.41 22.38
N LEU A 840 -37.12 1.59 21.88
CA LEU A 840 -36.64 0.39 22.54
C LEU A 840 -35.17 0.17 22.18
N VAL A 841 -34.35 -0.14 23.16
CA VAL A 841 -32.98 -0.62 22.94
C VAL A 841 -32.91 -2.11 23.27
N VAL A 842 -32.42 -2.90 22.33
CA VAL A 842 -32.26 -4.35 22.49
C VAL A 842 -30.79 -4.64 22.71
N PHE A 843 -30.50 -5.25 23.85
CA PHE A 843 -29.17 -5.66 24.26
C PHE A 843 -29.01 -7.18 24.13
N PRO A 844 -27.82 -7.69 23.82
CA PRO A 844 -27.61 -9.12 23.64
C PRO A 844 -27.33 -9.80 24.99
N ALA A 845 -26.92 -9.05 26.01
CA ALA A 845 -26.64 -9.55 27.35
C ALA A 845 -26.83 -8.46 28.42
N LYS A 846 -27.05 -8.92 29.67
CA LYS A 846 -27.21 -8.04 30.84
C LYS A 846 -25.99 -7.16 31.10
N CYS A 847 -24.77 -7.70 30.97
CA CYS A 847 -23.55 -6.93 31.17
C CYS A 847 -23.41 -5.78 30.15
N VAL A 848 -23.78 -6.01 28.88
CA VAL A 848 -23.76 -4.98 27.83
C VAL A 848 -24.78 -3.89 28.12
N GLN A 849 -25.98 -4.27 28.58
CA GLN A 849 -27.02 -3.35 29.01
C GLN A 849 -26.53 -2.46 30.16
N GLU A 850 -26.03 -3.05 31.24
CA GLU A 850 -25.57 -2.33 32.43
C GLU A 850 -24.43 -1.36 32.11
N LEU A 851 -23.45 -1.79 31.32
CA LEU A 851 -22.36 -0.94 30.84
C LEU A 851 -22.89 0.23 30.00
N SER A 852 -23.81 -0.06 29.07
CA SER A 852 -24.43 0.94 28.20
C SER A 852 -25.22 1.98 29.00
N LYS A 853 -26.03 1.56 29.97
CA LYS A 853 -26.79 2.44 30.87
C LYS A 853 -25.87 3.31 31.72
N THR A 854 -24.85 2.71 32.31
CA THR A 854 -23.89 3.41 33.18
C THR A 854 -23.13 4.46 32.40
N ARG A 855 -22.57 4.10 31.23
CA ARG A 855 -21.76 4.99 30.41
C ARG A 855 -22.58 6.10 29.75
N SER A 856 -23.78 5.78 29.27
CA SER A 856 -24.71 6.78 28.73
C SER A 856 -25.36 7.65 29.81
N LYS A 857 -25.24 7.29 31.10
CA LYS A 857 -25.90 7.93 32.24
C LYS A 857 -27.43 7.96 32.09
N MET A 858 -28.01 6.86 31.59
CA MET A 858 -29.45 6.70 31.41
C MET A 858 -29.94 5.35 31.96
N PRO A 859 -30.20 5.24 33.28
CA PRO A 859 -30.59 3.99 33.91
C PRO A 859 -32.03 3.55 33.57
N SER A 860 -32.91 4.49 33.21
CA SER A 860 -34.34 4.27 32.98
C SER A 860 -34.74 4.14 31.50
N LEU A 861 -33.84 3.64 30.65
CA LEU A 861 -34.13 3.42 29.23
C LEU A 861 -35.16 2.29 29.05
N PRO A 862 -36.17 2.45 28.18
CA PRO A 862 -36.98 1.34 27.72
C PRO A 862 -36.10 0.37 26.94
N ASP A 863 -35.87 -0.80 27.51
CA ASP A 863 -34.96 -1.78 26.93
C ASP A 863 -35.32 -3.22 27.23
N MET A 864 -34.68 -4.12 26.50
CA MET A 864 -34.87 -5.56 26.62
C MET A 864 -33.55 -6.26 26.36
N ILE A 865 -33.38 -7.44 26.98
CA ILE A 865 -32.28 -8.33 26.68
C ILE A 865 -32.81 -9.47 25.80
N ILE A 866 -32.31 -9.57 24.58
CA ILE A 866 -32.53 -10.72 23.68
C ILE A 866 -31.16 -11.30 23.34
N PRO A 867 -30.80 -12.49 23.88
CA PRO A 867 -29.60 -13.19 23.48
C PRO A 867 -29.59 -13.47 21.97
N SER A 868 -28.44 -13.27 21.32
CA SER A 868 -28.30 -13.62 19.90
C SER A 868 -28.45 -15.14 19.71
N ALA A 869 -29.26 -15.54 18.72
CA ALA A 869 -29.45 -16.95 18.39
C ALA A 869 -28.25 -17.53 17.62
N LEU A 870 -28.08 -18.86 17.67
CA LEU A 870 -27.22 -19.57 16.72
C LEU A 870 -27.80 -19.37 15.31
N LEU A 871 -26.95 -19.03 14.35
CA LEU A 871 -27.37 -18.71 12.98
C LEU A 871 -27.56 -19.95 12.10
N ASP A 872 -27.21 -21.13 12.62
CA ASP A 872 -27.26 -22.42 11.94
C ASP A 872 -28.05 -23.42 12.81
N ASP A 873 -29.25 -23.79 12.37
CA ASP A 873 -30.13 -24.74 13.06
C ASP A 873 -29.51 -26.16 13.10
N ASP A 874 -28.59 -26.47 12.19
CA ASP A 874 -27.94 -27.77 12.06
C ASP A 874 -26.59 -27.85 12.80
N PHE A 875 -26.24 -26.84 13.63
CA PHE A 875 -24.98 -26.82 14.39
C PHE A 875 -24.76 -28.08 15.24
N GLY A 876 -25.84 -28.74 15.68
CA GLY A 876 -25.80 -29.99 16.43
C GLY A 876 -25.83 -31.29 15.59
N ALA A 877 -26.14 -31.21 14.29
CA ALA A 877 -26.46 -32.37 13.45
C ALA A 877 -25.23 -33.14 12.93
N TYR A 878 -24.03 -32.56 13.03
CA TYR A 878 -22.80 -33.17 12.53
C TYR A 878 -22.33 -34.35 13.40
N ASP A 879 -21.91 -35.43 12.74
CA ASP A 879 -21.44 -36.65 13.40
C ASP A 879 -20.19 -36.38 14.24
N ARG A 880 -20.24 -36.77 15.52
CA ARG A 880 -19.17 -36.48 16.47
C ARG A 880 -17.91 -37.27 16.13
N SER A 881 -18.03 -38.51 15.69
CA SER A 881 -16.88 -39.37 15.42
C SER A 881 -16.10 -38.90 14.18
N GLU A 882 -16.81 -38.46 13.13
CA GLU A 882 -16.20 -37.85 11.95
C GLU A 882 -15.49 -36.53 12.28
N ALA A 883 -16.15 -35.64 13.05
CA ALA A 883 -15.54 -34.39 13.50
C ALA A 883 -14.32 -34.61 14.39
N TYR A 884 -14.38 -35.58 15.32
CA TYR A 884 -13.28 -35.95 16.21
C TYR A 884 -12.04 -36.39 15.42
N ALA A 885 -12.24 -37.26 14.42
CA ALA A 885 -11.17 -37.79 13.59
C ALA A 885 -10.57 -36.70 12.67
N GLN A 886 -11.42 -35.85 12.09
CA GLN A 886 -10.98 -34.82 11.15
C GLN A 886 -10.01 -33.83 11.79
N ILE A 887 -10.38 -33.25 12.94
CA ILE A 887 -9.55 -32.20 13.56
C ILE A 887 -8.24 -32.74 14.14
N ARG A 888 -8.25 -33.97 14.70
CA ARG A 888 -7.04 -34.63 15.22
C ARG A 888 -6.06 -34.97 14.11
N LYS A 889 -6.58 -35.49 12.99
CA LYS A 889 -5.77 -35.74 11.79
C LYS A 889 -5.13 -34.47 11.26
N GLU A 890 -5.87 -33.36 11.25
CA GLU A 890 -5.37 -32.08 10.76
C GLU A 890 -4.20 -31.54 11.58
N ILE A 891 -4.29 -31.62 12.91
CA ILE A 891 -3.24 -31.13 13.83
C ILE A 891 -2.17 -32.19 14.16
N GLY A 892 -2.27 -33.39 13.58
CA GLY A 892 -1.37 -34.51 13.86
C GLY A 892 -1.45 -35.06 15.29
N ALA A 893 -2.60 -34.98 15.95
CA ALA A 893 -2.82 -35.49 17.30
C ALA A 893 -3.34 -36.93 17.29
N SER A 894 -3.13 -37.67 18.39
CA SER A 894 -3.66 -39.03 18.54
C SER A 894 -5.19 -39.04 18.74
N ASP A 895 -5.83 -40.18 18.47
CA ASP A 895 -7.27 -40.37 18.65
C ASP A 895 -7.73 -40.22 20.11
N HIS A 896 -6.81 -40.35 21.07
CA HIS A 896 -7.09 -40.22 22.51
C HIS A 896 -6.76 -38.83 23.08
N SER A 897 -6.24 -37.92 22.26
CA SER A 897 -5.89 -36.56 22.67
C SER A 897 -7.11 -35.75 23.11
N GLN A 898 -6.92 -34.88 24.11
CA GLN A 898 -7.93 -33.88 24.50
C GLN A 898 -7.69 -32.57 23.75
N LEU A 899 -8.76 -31.96 23.23
CA LEU A 899 -8.68 -30.72 22.45
C LEU A 899 -9.36 -29.56 23.16
N VAL A 900 -8.62 -28.46 23.30
CA VAL A 900 -9.10 -27.16 23.79
C VAL A 900 -9.19 -26.19 22.61
N LEU A 901 -10.41 -25.84 22.22
CA LEU A 901 -10.70 -24.95 21.12
C LEU A 901 -10.88 -23.51 21.58
N ALA A 902 -10.32 -22.57 20.83
CA ALA A 902 -10.73 -21.18 20.79
C ALA A 902 -10.87 -20.75 19.33
N CYS A 903 -11.67 -19.74 19.03
CA CYS A 903 -11.72 -19.18 17.69
C CYS A 903 -12.21 -17.74 17.63
N GLY A 904 -11.81 -17.06 16.55
CA GLY A 904 -12.07 -15.65 16.29
C GLY A 904 -10.86 -14.93 15.68
N SER A 905 -11.04 -13.63 15.40
CA SER A 905 -9.96 -12.75 14.95
C SER A 905 -8.81 -12.72 15.96
N PRO A 906 -7.54 -12.85 15.55
CA PRO A 906 -6.40 -12.99 16.45
C PRO A 906 -5.89 -11.62 16.91
N ASP A 907 -6.78 -10.83 17.51
CA ASP A 907 -6.51 -9.49 18.01
C ASP A 907 -6.45 -9.45 19.56
N MET A 908 -6.00 -8.32 20.11
CA MET A 908 -5.92 -8.14 21.56
C MET A 908 -7.28 -8.22 22.26
N ARG A 909 -8.38 -7.88 21.58
CA ARG A 909 -9.72 -7.91 22.18
C ARG A 909 -10.18 -9.35 22.36
N LYS A 910 -9.94 -10.23 21.38
CA LYS A 910 -10.22 -11.68 21.45
C LYS A 910 -9.22 -12.45 22.32
N GLY A 911 -8.08 -11.85 22.64
CA GLY A 911 -7.17 -12.35 23.65
C GLY A 911 -6.36 -13.56 23.20
N ILE A 912 -5.86 -13.54 21.96
CA ILE A 912 -4.96 -14.58 21.43
C ILE A 912 -3.72 -14.80 22.31
N ASP A 913 -3.20 -13.72 22.91
CA ASP A 913 -2.09 -13.72 23.84
C ASP A 913 -2.43 -14.40 25.18
N ILE A 914 -3.65 -14.17 25.69
CA ILE A 914 -4.15 -14.86 26.88
C ILE A 914 -4.32 -16.35 26.58
N PHE A 915 -4.87 -16.71 25.42
CA PHE A 915 -5.02 -18.11 25.01
C PHE A 915 -3.67 -18.85 25.01
N VAL A 916 -2.64 -18.27 24.40
CA VAL A 916 -1.30 -18.87 24.40
C VAL A 916 -0.73 -18.96 25.81
N SER A 917 -0.92 -17.93 26.64
CA SER A 917 -0.42 -17.94 28.02
C SER A 917 -1.11 -19.00 28.89
N VAL A 918 -2.42 -19.18 28.72
CA VAL A 918 -3.18 -20.26 29.37
C VAL A 918 -2.70 -21.63 28.89
N ALA A 919 -2.49 -21.79 27.59
CA ALA A 919 -1.95 -23.03 27.02
C ALA A 919 -0.57 -23.36 27.62
N GLN A 920 0.32 -22.37 27.67
CA GLN A 920 1.65 -22.52 28.27
C GLN A 920 1.59 -22.92 29.74
N MET A 921 0.77 -22.22 30.53
CA MET A 921 0.61 -22.51 31.95
C MET A 921 0.07 -23.93 32.18
N ILE A 922 -0.93 -24.36 31.42
CA ILE A 922 -1.53 -25.68 31.57
C ILE A 922 -0.56 -26.77 31.10
N LEU A 923 0.02 -26.63 29.92
CA LEU A 923 0.94 -27.62 29.35
C LEU A 923 2.22 -27.78 30.17
N LYS A 924 2.72 -26.73 30.84
CA LYS A 924 3.88 -26.81 31.75
C LYS A 924 3.59 -27.63 33.02
N ASN A 925 2.32 -27.72 33.44
CA ASN A 925 1.90 -28.38 34.68
C ASN A 925 1.17 -29.72 34.46
N LEU A 926 0.97 -30.15 33.20
CA LEU A 926 0.30 -31.40 32.88
C LEU A 926 1.26 -32.61 33.01
N PRO A 927 0.78 -33.76 33.52
CA PRO A 927 1.53 -35.01 33.49
C PRO A 927 1.90 -35.40 32.05
N ALA A 928 3.09 -35.98 31.88
CA ALA A 928 3.63 -36.31 30.55
C ALA A 928 2.76 -37.30 29.77
N GLU A 929 1.94 -38.12 30.44
CA GLU A 929 1.04 -39.08 29.80
C GLU A 929 -0.25 -38.45 29.27
N ARG A 930 -0.58 -37.21 29.68
CA ARG A 930 -1.79 -36.51 29.24
C ARG A 930 -1.52 -35.72 27.96
N GLU A 931 -2.07 -36.20 26.87
CA GLU A 931 -2.00 -35.52 25.58
C GLU A 931 -3.13 -34.49 25.43
N VAL A 932 -2.80 -33.20 25.63
CA VAL A 932 -3.73 -32.08 25.46
C VAL A 932 -3.22 -31.15 24.37
N HIS A 933 -4.08 -30.76 23.43
CA HIS A 933 -3.77 -29.79 22.38
C HIS A 933 -4.69 -28.57 22.49
N PHE A 934 -4.10 -27.39 22.31
CA PHE A 934 -4.80 -26.11 22.21
C PHE A 934 -4.90 -25.72 20.74
N VAL A 935 -6.09 -25.39 20.26
CA VAL A 935 -6.36 -25.03 18.87
C VAL A 935 -7.06 -23.68 18.80
N TRP A 936 -6.45 -22.71 18.12
CA TRP A 936 -7.10 -21.45 17.76
C TRP A 936 -7.47 -21.45 16.28
N ILE A 937 -8.73 -21.22 15.93
CA ILE A 937 -9.17 -21.06 14.53
C ILE A 937 -9.46 -19.59 14.22
N GLY A 938 -8.86 -19.07 13.14
CA GLY A 938 -8.98 -17.66 12.75
C GLY A 938 -7.63 -16.93 12.60
N ALA A 939 -6.51 -17.63 12.75
CA ALA A 939 -5.17 -17.09 12.58
C ALA A 939 -4.87 -16.84 11.09
N GLY A 940 -5.18 -15.64 10.59
CA GLY A 940 -4.92 -15.21 9.21
C GLY A 940 -3.44 -14.98 8.87
N GLN A 941 -3.17 -14.19 7.82
CA GLN A 941 -1.81 -13.83 7.41
C GLN A 941 -1.06 -13.11 8.55
N MET A 942 0.21 -13.49 8.74
CA MET A 942 1.07 -12.95 9.79
C MET A 942 1.68 -11.63 9.33
N LEU A 943 1.24 -10.53 9.93
CA LEU A 943 1.84 -9.20 9.76
C LEU A 943 2.78 -8.88 10.94
N PRO A 944 3.95 -8.25 10.71
CA PRO A 944 4.87 -7.87 11.79
C PRO A 944 4.18 -7.00 12.86
N HIS A 945 4.58 -7.18 14.12
CA HIS A 945 4.08 -6.42 15.27
C HIS A 945 2.57 -6.55 15.56
N THR A 946 1.91 -7.58 15.04
CA THR A 946 0.52 -7.89 15.39
C THR A 946 0.43 -8.82 16.61
N PRO A 947 -0.71 -8.89 17.32
CA PRO A 947 -0.91 -9.83 18.42
C PRO A 947 -0.69 -11.30 18.00
N LEU A 948 -1.09 -11.66 16.79
CA LEU A 948 -0.83 -12.98 16.22
C LEU A 948 0.66 -13.29 16.07
N TYR A 949 1.46 -12.30 15.66
CA TYR A 949 2.92 -12.43 15.55
C TYR A 949 3.54 -12.76 16.93
N TYR A 950 3.18 -12.01 17.97
CA TYR A 950 3.69 -12.25 19.32
C TYR A 950 3.20 -13.58 19.91
N ALA A 951 1.97 -13.99 19.63
CA ALA A 951 1.44 -15.28 20.03
C ALA A 951 2.23 -16.45 19.41
N ARG A 952 2.53 -16.40 18.11
CA ARG A 952 3.38 -17.38 17.42
C ARG A 952 4.80 -17.41 17.98
N TRP A 953 5.38 -16.24 18.24
CA TRP A 953 6.68 -16.11 18.86
C TRP A 953 6.71 -16.77 20.25
N GLN A 954 5.72 -16.49 21.11
CA GLN A 954 5.61 -17.07 22.45
C GLN A 954 5.46 -18.60 22.42
N ILE A 955 4.62 -19.14 21.52
CA ILE A 955 4.48 -20.60 21.32
C ILE A 955 5.84 -21.24 21.00
N ARG A 956 6.61 -20.62 20.09
CA ARG A 956 7.93 -21.11 19.69
C ARG A 956 8.94 -21.04 20.83
N GLN A 957 9.03 -19.90 21.52
CA GLN A 957 9.96 -19.73 22.66
C GLN A 957 9.65 -20.70 23.80
N ALA A 958 8.37 -20.99 24.05
CA ALA A 958 7.95 -21.94 25.07
C ALA A 958 8.06 -23.42 24.63
N GLY A 959 8.47 -23.72 23.39
CA GLY A 959 8.56 -25.09 22.87
C GLY A 959 7.20 -25.78 22.71
N LEU A 960 6.12 -25.01 22.53
CA LEU A 960 4.75 -25.51 22.55
C LEU A 960 4.16 -25.81 21.17
N ALA A 961 4.94 -25.66 20.10
CA ALA A 961 4.46 -25.77 18.72
C ALA A 961 3.80 -27.13 18.39
N ALA A 962 4.18 -28.20 19.09
CA ALA A 962 3.55 -29.51 18.93
C ALA A 962 2.15 -29.62 19.59
N ARG A 963 1.86 -28.76 20.57
CA ARG A 963 0.65 -28.83 21.40
C ARG A 963 -0.26 -27.60 21.25
N VAL A 964 0.20 -26.50 20.63
CA VAL A 964 -0.57 -25.28 20.42
C VAL A 964 -0.62 -24.95 18.93
N HIS A 965 -1.83 -24.99 18.37
CA HIS A 965 -2.11 -24.96 16.93
C HIS A 965 -2.87 -23.68 16.58
N LEU A 966 -2.32 -22.86 15.69
CA LEU A 966 -2.98 -21.65 15.20
C LEU A 966 -3.39 -21.84 13.73
N LEU A 967 -4.66 -22.14 13.51
CA LEU A 967 -5.25 -22.54 12.23
C LEU A 967 -5.92 -21.35 11.51
N PRO A 968 -5.95 -21.34 10.16
CA PRO A 968 -6.51 -20.25 9.37
C PRO A 968 -8.04 -20.10 9.56
N PRO A 969 -8.62 -18.94 9.20
CA PRO A 969 -10.07 -18.73 9.22
C PRO A 969 -10.84 -19.74 8.36
N ARG A 970 -12.03 -20.15 8.81
CA ARG A 970 -12.90 -21.11 8.10
C ARG A 970 -14.31 -20.57 7.93
N LYS A 971 -15.00 -21.05 6.89
CA LYS A 971 -16.43 -20.76 6.65
C LYS A 971 -17.36 -21.61 7.53
N ASN A 972 -16.95 -22.84 7.85
CA ASN A 972 -17.72 -23.76 8.70
C ASN A 972 -16.87 -24.15 9.91
N LEU A 973 -17.36 -23.82 11.11
CA LEU A 973 -16.70 -24.14 12.39
C LEU A 973 -17.33 -25.35 13.10
N VAL A 974 -18.47 -25.87 12.63
CA VAL A 974 -19.20 -26.98 13.26
C VAL A 974 -18.30 -28.19 13.53
N PRO A 975 -17.47 -28.67 12.58
CA PRO A 975 -16.59 -29.81 12.85
C PRO A 975 -15.57 -29.54 13.95
N ALA A 976 -15.09 -28.30 14.09
CA ALA A 976 -14.14 -27.95 15.14
C ALA A 976 -14.79 -27.96 16.51
N PHE A 977 -15.98 -27.35 16.64
CA PHE A 977 -16.74 -27.37 17.89
C PHE A 977 -17.15 -28.78 18.30
N ARG A 978 -17.63 -29.59 17.36
CA ARG A 978 -18.05 -30.98 17.61
C ARG A 978 -16.88 -31.92 17.88
N GLY A 979 -15.71 -31.65 17.29
CA GLY A 979 -14.50 -32.45 17.43
C GLY A 979 -13.68 -32.14 18.67
N SER A 980 -13.99 -31.06 19.39
CA SER A 980 -13.21 -30.58 20.55
C SER A 980 -13.86 -30.95 21.89
N ASP A 981 -13.04 -31.06 22.94
CA ASP A 981 -13.47 -31.47 24.28
C ASP A 981 -13.81 -30.28 25.18
N LEU A 982 -13.11 -29.16 24.98
CA LEU A 982 -13.32 -27.92 25.73
C LEU A 982 -13.31 -26.73 24.78
N PHE A 983 -14.21 -25.77 24.98
CA PHE A 983 -14.13 -24.46 24.36
C PHE A 983 -13.68 -23.42 25.38
N VAL A 984 -12.67 -22.63 25.04
CA VAL A 984 -12.12 -21.56 25.88
C VAL A 984 -12.35 -20.22 25.20
N LEU A 985 -12.94 -19.30 25.96
CA LEU A 985 -13.16 -17.92 25.54
C LEU A 985 -12.23 -17.00 26.30
N THR A 986 -11.16 -16.54 25.64
CA THR A 986 -10.15 -15.63 26.22
C THR A 986 -10.38 -14.16 25.90
N SER A 987 -11.57 -13.81 25.40
CA SER A 987 -11.91 -12.44 25.06
C SER A 987 -11.82 -11.52 26.27
N ARG A 988 -11.08 -10.42 26.13
CA ARG A 988 -11.11 -9.30 27.09
C ARG A 988 -12.46 -8.58 27.04
N GLN A 989 -13.05 -8.54 25.85
CA GLN A 989 -14.37 -7.96 25.61
C GLN A 989 -15.11 -8.76 24.53
N ASP A 990 -16.29 -9.25 24.88
CA ASP A 990 -17.22 -9.87 23.93
C ASP A 990 -18.65 -9.47 24.31
N PRO A 991 -19.37 -8.71 23.46
CA PRO A 991 -20.73 -8.27 23.76
C PRO A 991 -21.70 -9.46 23.79
N PHE A 992 -21.52 -10.42 22.87
CA PHE A 992 -22.11 -11.75 22.93
C PHE A 992 -21.37 -12.67 21.93
N PRO A 993 -20.64 -13.69 22.39
CA PRO A 993 -19.78 -14.50 21.53
C PRO A 993 -20.61 -15.46 20.64
N CYS A 994 -21.03 -14.99 19.46
CA CYS A 994 -21.76 -15.79 18.45
C CYS A 994 -20.81 -16.58 17.52
N VAL A 995 -19.72 -17.10 18.09
CA VAL A 995 -18.48 -17.55 17.45
C VAL A 995 -18.58 -18.04 16.01
#